data_AF-A0A1I7W3P4-F1
#
_entry.id   AF-A0A1I7W3P4-F1
#
_cell.length_a   1.000
_cell.length_b   1.000
_cell.length_c   1.000
_cell.angle_alpha   90.00
_cell.angle_beta   90.00
_cell.angle_gamma   90.00
#
_symmetry.space_group_name_H-M   'P 1'
#
loop_
_entity.id
_entity.type
_entity.pdbx_description
1 polymer ?
#
loop_
_entity_poly.entity_id
_entity_poly.type
_entity_poly.pdbx_seq_one_letter_code
_entity_poly.pdbx_strand_id
1 'polypeptide(L)'
;MGLMDTKPEHVIDIMTATVASETVAVQFKKSRNELSTRLYSVWANYLPKVLHLVQFFLYSATSLSFSSEQPTGKLESELRQMFGNCIQVFGPLLEPFGSGLPPWNPADADSAAVVLDYFVSLMEQLHLLYDAYFPPGSENLIILFWRYYAEKLACFTRGGSHVHQIIESRFINIPWHLFWPSLYDLASMDKIMVEGAPESAPLITQIVVRIPWLPLIQYQAQQPLDAHRAFYSLLFSLLTSCISRPSNYAICRASLPKLMNSLGPFPWHLIDMEQLNAISSRIASSFSPVVLTDPNDITNAFFELYRRVCFLGTFSADVVSAAEVCQKQSFYVRTQLALMLENSNDRTWLRRFYEDQIKVVDNIVSSAGLSENQAYLSSELTSFWSDISDNKFLGMGLCEWDVVLKWTALPDYCGRILFTLPSSENNVFLPLCANAFIMKQLMSLTSVKQLESASLQQENALLRILLDYITTIKPRYVTNEAAFLLLMEKLQKLLLRQYNYSGTQGNQFLMQYLEWLERASSDDKSNSFFSLIGFSKKQPYSIRMRYICYLMNLYVSQQTIAPNQPPRNAVNVPVLNCRMQSFKELCANKQYTPFQATSELAQPYFIQVQNYHITHMNELFARVVRSLYNEKYLEEMLANAGRSY
;
A
#
# COMPACT_ATOMS: atom_id res chain seq x y z
N MET A 1 -73.64 27.15 -20.01
CA MET A 1 -73.65 26.57 -21.37
C MET A 1 -72.30 26.89 -21.98
N GLY A 2 -71.41 25.92 -22.01
CA GLY A 2 -70.03 26.03 -22.48
C GLY A 2 -69.47 24.63 -22.45
N LEU A 3 -69.50 23.98 -23.61
CA LEU A 3 -69.12 22.60 -23.81
C LEU A 3 -67.71 22.37 -23.26
N MET A 4 -67.60 21.57 -22.21
CA MET A 4 -66.34 20.89 -21.90
C MET A 4 -66.13 19.86 -23.01
N ASP A 5 -65.11 20.12 -23.82
CA ASP A 5 -64.52 19.15 -24.73
C ASP A 5 -63.77 18.12 -23.86
N THR A 6 -64.52 17.24 -23.19
CA THR A 6 -63.95 16.14 -22.41
C THR A 6 -63.43 15.10 -23.39
N LYS A 7 -62.15 15.18 -23.74
CA LYS A 7 -61.41 13.98 -24.16
C LYS A 7 -61.70 12.90 -23.13
N PRO A 8 -61.98 11.65 -23.55
CA PRO A 8 -62.20 10.58 -22.59
C PRO A 8 -60.94 10.46 -21.73
N GLU A 9 -61.04 10.80 -20.45
CA GLU A 9 -60.10 10.29 -19.46
C GLU A 9 -60.20 8.77 -19.60
N HIS A 10 -59.12 8.11 -20.02
CA HIS A 10 -59.07 6.66 -20.05
C HIS A 10 -59.10 6.17 -18.60
N VAL A 11 -60.31 6.05 -18.03
CA VAL A 11 -60.51 5.61 -16.65
C VAL A 11 -60.38 4.09 -16.64
N ILE A 12 -59.20 3.62 -16.27
CA ILE A 12 -58.96 2.24 -15.86
C ILE A 12 -59.06 2.18 -14.33
N ASP A 13 -59.75 1.18 -13.78
CA ASP A 13 -59.78 0.99 -12.33
C ASP A 13 -58.49 0.28 -11.84
N ILE A 14 -58.22 0.40 -10.54
CA ILE A 14 -57.00 -0.15 -9.90
C ILE A 14 -56.86 -1.66 -10.17
N MET A 15 -57.95 -2.42 -10.08
CA MET A 15 -57.92 -3.87 -10.25
C MET A 15 -57.55 -4.23 -11.69
N THR A 16 -58.20 -3.60 -12.67
CA THR A 16 -57.91 -3.83 -14.08
C THR A 16 -56.49 -3.42 -14.44
N ALA A 17 -56.00 -2.28 -13.96
CA ALA A 17 -54.62 -1.83 -14.19
C ALA A 17 -53.59 -2.81 -13.60
N THR A 18 -53.84 -3.28 -12.37
CA THR A 18 -52.98 -4.26 -11.69
C THR A 18 -52.91 -5.56 -12.47
N VAL A 19 -54.05 -6.17 -12.79
CA VAL A 19 -54.13 -7.43 -13.55
C VAL A 19 -53.48 -7.30 -14.93
N ALA A 20 -53.66 -6.15 -15.60
CA ALA A 20 -53.03 -5.91 -16.89
C ALA A 20 -51.50 -5.87 -16.79
N SER A 21 -50.96 -5.18 -15.77
CA SER A 21 -49.51 -5.11 -15.54
C SER A 21 -48.91 -6.48 -15.19
N GLU A 22 -49.59 -7.27 -14.34
CA GLU A 22 -49.20 -8.64 -14.00
C GLU A 22 -49.20 -9.56 -15.22
N THR A 23 -50.22 -9.44 -16.07
CA THR A 23 -50.32 -10.23 -17.31
C THR A 23 -49.13 -9.96 -18.23
N VAL A 24 -48.73 -8.68 -18.38
CA VAL A 24 -47.55 -8.32 -19.16
C VAL A 24 -46.27 -8.85 -18.51
N ALA A 25 -46.11 -8.72 -17.19
CA ALA A 25 -44.96 -9.27 -16.46
C ALA A 25 -44.80 -10.78 -16.70
N VAL A 26 -45.89 -11.54 -16.57
CA VAL A 26 -45.89 -13.00 -16.82
C VAL A 26 -45.47 -13.30 -18.26
N GLN A 27 -46.00 -12.54 -19.23
CA GLN A 27 -45.66 -12.76 -20.63
C GLN A 27 -44.20 -12.39 -20.95
N PHE A 28 -43.66 -11.30 -20.39
CA PHE A 28 -42.25 -10.96 -20.55
C PHE A 28 -41.33 -11.98 -19.88
N LYS A 29 -41.66 -12.45 -18.67
CA LYS A 29 -40.91 -13.51 -18.00
C LYS A 29 -40.91 -14.81 -18.81
N LYS A 30 -42.07 -15.22 -19.33
CA LYS A 30 -42.20 -16.38 -20.23
C LYS A 30 -41.33 -16.21 -21.48
N SER A 31 -41.47 -15.06 -22.16
CA SER A 31 -40.70 -14.75 -23.36
C SER A 31 -39.19 -14.73 -23.10
N ARG A 32 -38.76 -14.19 -21.95
CA ARG A 32 -37.36 -14.17 -21.54
C ARG A 32 -36.81 -15.59 -21.36
N ASN A 33 -37.58 -16.48 -20.73
CA ASN A 33 -37.19 -17.88 -20.54
C ASN A 33 -37.11 -18.66 -21.86
N GLU A 34 -38.03 -18.38 -22.79
CA GLU A 34 -38.09 -19.07 -24.09
C GLU A 34 -37.08 -18.54 -25.11
N LEU A 35 -36.82 -17.22 -25.11
CA LEU A 35 -36.00 -16.55 -26.13
C LEU A 35 -34.59 -16.16 -25.66
N SER A 36 -34.35 -16.13 -24.34
CA SER A 36 -33.07 -15.70 -23.75
C SER A 36 -32.62 -14.34 -24.32
N THR A 37 -31.44 -14.26 -24.93
CA THR A 37 -30.89 -13.03 -25.54
C THR A 37 -31.58 -12.62 -26.85
N ARG A 38 -32.40 -13.50 -27.47
CA ARG A 38 -33.17 -13.17 -28.68
C ARG A 38 -34.46 -12.40 -28.38
N LEU A 39 -34.79 -12.17 -27.10
CA LEU A 39 -36.00 -11.46 -26.68
C LEU A 39 -36.16 -10.13 -27.44
N TYR A 40 -35.11 -9.32 -27.48
CA TYR A 40 -35.14 -8.02 -28.14
C TYR A 40 -35.35 -8.12 -29.65
N SER A 41 -34.67 -9.05 -30.33
CA SER A 41 -34.86 -9.27 -31.78
C SER A 41 -36.30 -9.63 -32.17
N VAL A 42 -37.05 -10.28 -31.28
CA VAL A 42 -38.45 -10.67 -31.51
C VAL A 42 -39.40 -9.55 -31.11
N TRP A 43 -39.13 -8.88 -29.98
CA TRP A 43 -40.03 -7.91 -29.39
C TRP A 43 -39.80 -6.46 -29.86
N ALA A 44 -38.70 -6.15 -30.54
CA ALA A 44 -38.28 -4.79 -30.92
C ALA A 44 -39.43 -3.93 -31.49
N ASN A 45 -40.18 -4.46 -32.45
CA ASN A 45 -41.28 -3.73 -33.12
C ASN A 45 -42.51 -3.51 -32.22
N TYR A 46 -42.63 -4.26 -31.13
CA TYR A 46 -43.78 -4.23 -30.21
C TYR A 46 -43.46 -3.47 -28.92
N LEU A 47 -42.20 -3.49 -28.46
CA LEU A 47 -41.76 -2.89 -27.20
C LEU A 47 -42.25 -1.45 -27.01
N PRO A 48 -42.11 -0.51 -27.97
CA PRO A 48 -42.56 0.87 -27.76
C PRO A 48 -44.05 0.97 -27.40
N LYS A 49 -44.90 0.20 -28.07
CA LYS A 49 -46.35 0.22 -27.85
C LYS A 49 -46.74 -0.49 -26.56
N VAL A 50 -46.13 -1.65 -26.30
CA VAL A 50 -46.41 -2.43 -25.08
C VAL A 50 -45.94 -1.67 -23.84
N LEU A 51 -44.76 -1.04 -23.90
CA LEU A 51 -44.21 -0.29 -22.77
C LEU A 51 -44.99 0.99 -22.49
N HIS A 52 -45.56 1.63 -23.52
CA HIS A 52 -46.49 2.74 -23.32
C HIS A 52 -47.73 2.31 -22.50
N LEU A 53 -48.29 1.13 -22.82
CA LEU A 53 -49.41 0.57 -22.05
C LEU A 53 -48.97 0.16 -20.63
N VAL A 54 -47.79 -0.46 -20.48
CA VAL A 54 -47.23 -0.82 -19.17
C VAL A 54 -47.08 0.41 -18.28
N GLN A 55 -46.51 1.50 -18.80
CA GLN A 55 -46.37 2.74 -18.07
C GLN A 55 -47.73 3.28 -17.65
N PHE A 56 -48.71 3.29 -18.55
CA PHE A 56 -50.08 3.69 -18.25
C PHE A 56 -50.70 2.83 -17.13
N PHE A 57 -50.58 1.50 -17.20
CA PHE A 57 -51.14 0.59 -16.19
C PHE A 57 -50.48 0.76 -14.82
N LEU A 58 -49.14 0.74 -14.76
CA LEU A 58 -48.40 0.85 -13.51
C LEU A 58 -48.63 2.21 -12.85
N TYR A 59 -48.57 3.31 -13.62
CA TYR A 59 -48.83 4.64 -13.09
C TYR A 59 -50.28 4.82 -12.67
N SER A 60 -51.26 4.32 -13.43
CA SER A 60 -52.67 4.44 -13.07
C SER A 60 -52.99 3.65 -11.80
N ALA A 61 -52.51 2.41 -11.68
CA ALA A 61 -52.68 1.61 -10.46
C ALA A 61 -52.10 2.33 -9.23
N THR A 62 -50.91 2.92 -9.38
CA THR A 62 -50.21 3.61 -8.29
C THR A 62 -50.86 4.94 -7.91
N SER A 63 -51.18 5.78 -8.89
CA SER A 63 -51.78 7.10 -8.64
C SER A 63 -53.19 7.01 -8.07
N LEU A 64 -53.96 5.98 -8.42
CA LEU A 64 -55.28 5.73 -7.86
C LEU A 64 -55.23 5.11 -6.45
N SER A 65 -54.17 4.38 -6.09
CA SER A 65 -53.99 3.85 -4.74
C SER A 65 -53.39 4.85 -3.76
N PHE A 66 -52.62 5.81 -4.28
CA PHE A 66 -51.85 6.77 -3.49
C PHE A 66 -52.75 7.70 -2.66
N SER A 67 -52.36 7.92 -1.41
CA SER A 67 -52.96 8.93 -0.54
C SER A 67 -51.90 9.65 0.28
N SER A 68 -51.81 10.97 0.11
CA SER A 68 -50.83 11.84 0.77
C SER A 68 -51.06 12.02 2.28
N GLU A 69 -52.24 11.65 2.78
CA GLU A 69 -52.60 11.72 4.20
C GLU A 69 -52.08 10.52 5.01
N GLN A 70 -51.49 9.52 4.35
CA GLN A 70 -50.96 8.34 5.02
C GLN A 70 -49.71 8.66 5.86
N PRO A 71 -49.50 7.96 6.99
CA PRO A 71 -48.24 8.02 7.73
C PRO A 71 -47.04 7.58 6.88
N THR A 72 -45.88 8.19 7.10
CA THR A 72 -44.63 7.94 6.34
C THR A 72 -44.31 6.45 6.17
N GLY A 73 -44.38 5.65 7.25
CA GLY A 73 -44.07 4.22 7.15
C GLY A 73 -45.03 3.41 6.26
N LYS A 74 -46.29 3.86 6.10
CA LYS A 74 -47.22 3.25 5.14
C LYS A 74 -46.89 3.65 3.71
N LEU A 75 -46.57 4.93 3.49
CA LEU A 75 -46.11 5.44 2.19
C LEU A 75 -44.83 4.72 1.73
N GLU A 76 -43.87 4.49 2.62
CA GLU A 76 -42.65 3.72 2.32
C GLU A 76 -42.98 2.28 1.91
N SER A 77 -43.90 1.62 2.62
CA SER A 77 -44.33 0.26 2.29
C SER A 77 -45.06 0.19 0.95
N GLU A 78 -45.94 1.15 0.67
CA GLU A 78 -46.67 1.25 -0.59
C GLU A 78 -45.71 1.49 -1.75
N LEU A 79 -44.81 2.46 -1.62
CA LEU A 79 -43.77 2.74 -2.61
C LEU A 79 -42.91 1.49 -2.90
N ARG A 80 -42.49 0.77 -1.85
CA ARG A 80 -41.70 -0.46 -2.02
C ARG A 80 -42.46 -1.53 -2.79
N GLN A 81 -43.76 -1.68 -2.53
CA GLN A 81 -44.62 -2.60 -3.27
C GLN A 81 -44.76 -2.16 -4.74
N MET A 82 -45.02 -0.88 -4.99
CA MET A 82 -45.19 -0.34 -6.35
C MET A 82 -43.90 -0.42 -7.17
N PHE A 83 -42.76 -0.10 -6.55
CA PHE A 83 -41.46 -0.32 -7.16
C PHE A 83 -41.23 -1.81 -7.47
N GLY A 84 -41.58 -2.71 -6.54
CA GLY A 84 -41.55 -4.15 -6.77
C GLY A 84 -42.37 -4.59 -7.98
N ASN A 85 -43.58 -4.04 -8.16
CA ASN A 85 -44.42 -4.30 -9.33
C ASN A 85 -43.76 -3.81 -10.63
N CYS A 86 -43.14 -2.63 -10.60
CA CYS A 86 -42.37 -2.14 -11.74
C CYS A 86 -41.22 -3.10 -12.10
N ILE A 87 -40.46 -3.56 -11.10
CA ILE A 87 -39.37 -4.52 -11.32
C ILE A 87 -39.88 -5.87 -11.83
N GLN A 88 -41.07 -6.34 -11.43
CA GLN A 88 -41.64 -7.56 -11.99
C GLN A 88 -41.90 -7.47 -13.50
N VAL A 89 -42.30 -6.29 -13.99
CA VAL A 89 -42.55 -6.07 -15.43
C VAL A 89 -41.24 -5.81 -16.19
N PHE A 90 -40.39 -4.91 -15.70
CA PHE A 90 -39.18 -4.48 -16.41
C PHE A 90 -37.98 -5.42 -16.20
N GLY A 91 -37.92 -6.15 -15.08
CA GLY A 91 -36.82 -7.05 -14.73
C GLY A 91 -36.47 -8.06 -15.83
N PRO A 92 -37.43 -8.78 -16.45
CA PRO A 92 -37.15 -9.67 -17.58
C PRO A 92 -36.46 -9.01 -18.79
N LEU A 93 -36.58 -7.69 -18.93
CA LEU A 93 -35.98 -6.90 -20.02
C LEU A 93 -34.60 -6.32 -19.65
N LEU A 94 -34.36 -6.06 -18.35
CA LEU A 94 -33.17 -5.35 -17.86
C LEU A 94 -32.15 -6.26 -17.15
N GLU A 95 -32.61 -7.33 -16.52
CA GLU A 95 -31.78 -8.17 -15.66
C GLU A 95 -30.94 -9.20 -16.44
N PRO A 96 -29.78 -9.61 -15.88
CA PRO A 96 -28.98 -10.69 -16.44
C PRO A 96 -29.77 -11.99 -16.57
N PHE A 97 -29.42 -12.78 -17.58
CA PHE A 97 -29.97 -14.12 -17.76
C PHE A 97 -28.97 -15.21 -17.37
N GLY A 98 -29.46 -16.25 -16.68
CA GLY A 98 -28.68 -17.42 -16.32
C GLY A 98 -27.44 -17.06 -15.50
N SER A 99 -26.27 -17.50 -15.94
CA SER A 99 -24.97 -17.31 -15.27
C SER A 99 -24.37 -15.89 -15.41
N GLY A 100 -25.21 -14.86 -15.57
CA GLY A 100 -24.77 -13.45 -15.66
C GLY A 100 -24.61 -12.93 -17.10
N LEU A 101 -25.31 -13.51 -18.07
CA LEU A 101 -25.30 -13.00 -19.45
C LEU A 101 -26.03 -11.65 -19.54
N PRO A 102 -25.57 -10.74 -20.42
CA PRO A 102 -26.19 -9.43 -20.59
C PRO A 102 -27.66 -9.55 -21.03
N PRO A 103 -28.50 -8.57 -20.66
CA PRO A 103 -29.92 -8.55 -21.01
C PRO A 103 -30.20 -8.56 -22.51
N TRP A 104 -29.35 -7.90 -23.30
CA TRP A 104 -29.46 -7.76 -24.76
C TRP A 104 -28.10 -7.87 -25.45
N ASN A 105 -28.11 -8.11 -26.77
CA ASN A 105 -26.89 -8.11 -27.57
C ASN A 105 -26.53 -6.69 -28.02
N PRO A 106 -25.28 -6.41 -28.45
CA PRO A 106 -24.89 -5.10 -28.97
C PRO A 106 -25.76 -4.59 -30.13
N ALA A 107 -26.25 -5.49 -30.99
CA ALA A 107 -27.11 -5.14 -32.12
C ALA A 107 -28.53 -4.68 -31.70
N ASP A 108 -28.93 -4.96 -30.46
CA ASP A 108 -30.26 -4.65 -29.92
C ASP A 108 -30.26 -3.32 -29.11
N ALA A 109 -29.17 -2.55 -29.18
CA ALA A 109 -28.93 -1.36 -28.36
C ALA A 109 -30.06 -0.32 -28.44
N ASP A 110 -30.58 -0.02 -29.64
CA ASP A 110 -31.64 0.96 -29.81
C ASP A 110 -32.95 0.53 -29.14
N SER A 111 -33.28 -0.76 -29.23
CA SER A 111 -34.47 -1.30 -28.58
C SER A 111 -34.31 -1.31 -27.05
N ALA A 112 -33.12 -1.64 -26.55
CA ALA A 112 -32.80 -1.56 -25.12
C ALA A 112 -32.86 -0.12 -24.58
N ALA A 113 -32.40 0.85 -25.36
CA ALA A 113 -32.51 2.26 -25.02
C ALA A 113 -33.98 2.68 -24.85
N VAL A 114 -34.87 2.25 -25.74
CA VAL A 114 -36.32 2.50 -25.60
C VAL A 114 -36.86 1.89 -24.31
N VAL A 115 -36.48 0.66 -23.94
CA VAL A 115 -36.92 0.05 -22.67
C VAL A 115 -36.50 0.90 -21.48
N LEU A 116 -35.24 1.35 -21.46
CA LEU A 116 -34.71 2.18 -20.38
C LEU A 116 -35.34 3.57 -20.34
N ASP A 117 -35.68 4.17 -21.49
CA ASP A 117 -36.38 5.45 -21.58
C ASP A 117 -37.77 5.37 -20.92
N TYR A 118 -38.54 4.31 -21.20
CA TYR A 118 -39.83 4.08 -20.55
C TYR A 118 -39.67 3.79 -19.05
N PHE A 119 -38.66 3.02 -18.66
CA PHE A 119 -38.41 2.72 -17.25
C PHE A 119 -38.06 3.99 -16.47
N VAL A 120 -37.12 4.80 -16.96
CA VAL A 120 -36.71 6.07 -16.34
C VAL A 120 -37.88 7.06 -16.32
N SER A 121 -38.66 7.17 -17.40
CA SER A 121 -39.84 8.05 -17.43
C SER A 121 -40.89 7.63 -16.39
N LEU A 122 -41.12 6.34 -16.19
CA LEU A 122 -42.00 5.86 -15.12
C LEU A 122 -41.44 6.19 -13.74
N MET A 123 -40.13 6.02 -13.52
CA MET A 123 -39.49 6.40 -12.25
C MET A 123 -39.62 7.91 -11.97
N GLU A 124 -39.47 8.77 -12.98
CA GLU A 124 -39.67 10.21 -12.85
C GLU A 124 -41.12 10.56 -12.46
N GLN A 125 -42.11 9.89 -13.06
CA GLN A 125 -43.52 10.07 -12.71
C GLN A 125 -43.83 9.62 -11.28
N LEU A 126 -43.30 8.46 -10.87
CA LEU A 126 -43.46 7.96 -9.50
C LEU A 126 -42.74 8.85 -8.48
N HIS A 127 -41.56 9.36 -8.83
CA HIS A 127 -40.83 10.33 -8.02
C HIS A 127 -41.69 11.58 -7.75
N LEU A 128 -42.29 12.17 -8.79
CA LEU A 128 -43.16 13.34 -8.65
C LEU A 128 -44.41 13.07 -7.78
N LEU A 129 -44.89 11.83 -7.77
CA LEU A 129 -46.05 11.43 -6.96
C LEU A 129 -45.71 11.29 -5.47
N TYR A 130 -44.60 10.63 -5.14
CA TYR A 130 -44.28 10.28 -3.75
C TYR A 130 -43.32 11.25 -3.04
N ASP A 131 -42.25 11.71 -3.69
CA ASP A 131 -41.09 12.27 -2.98
C ASP A 131 -41.38 13.61 -2.29
N ALA A 132 -42.40 14.36 -2.73
CA ALA A 132 -42.85 15.58 -2.06
C ALA A 132 -43.38 15.33 -0.63
N TYR A 133 -43.66 14.07 -0.27
CA TYR A 133 -44.30 13.68 0.99
C TYR A 133 -43.37 12.91 1.94
N PHE A 134 -42.13 12.60 1.53
CA PHE A 134 -41.15 11.95 2.40
C PHE A 134 -40.30 12.98 3.16
N PRO A 135 -40.15 12.83 4.49
CA PRO A 135 -39.19 13.63 5.23
C PRO A 135 -37.74 13.25 4.83
N PRO A 136 -36.76 14.15 5.04
CA PRO A 136 -35.35 13.83 4.86
C PRO A 136 -34.95 12.58 5.66
N GLY A 137 -34.26 11.65 5.02
CA GLY A 137 -33.80 10.39 5.63
C GLY A 137 -34.78 9.21 5.53
N SER A 138 -36.00 9.41 5.01
CA SER A 138 -36.91 8.30 4.67
C SER A 138 -36.42 7.49 3.49
N GLU A 139 -36.86 6.23 3.41
CA GLU A 139 -36.65 5.41 2.22
C GLU A 139 -37.47 5.97 1.06
N ASN A 140 -36.80 6.49 0.04
CA ASN A 140 -37.43 7.07 -1.14
C ASN A 140 -37.17 6.22 -2.39
N LEU A 141 -37.76 6.65 -3.52
CA LEU A 141 -37.65 5.92 -4.77
C LEU A 141 -36.20 5.79 -5.25
N ILE A 142 -35.38 6.80 -5.00
CA ILE A 142 -33.98 6.85 -5.44
C ILE A 142 -33.13 5.82 -4.67
N ILE A 143 -33.42 5.59 -3.38
CA ILE A 143 -32.79 4.53 -2.59
C ILE A 143 -33.17 3.14 -3.12
N LEU A 144 -34.44 2.90 -3.38
CA LEU A 144 -34.91 1.64 -3.96
C LEU A 144 -34.28 1.38 -5.34
N PHE A 145 -34.21 2.42 -6.16
CA PHE A 145 -33.60 2.37 -7.48
C PHE A 145 -32.09 2.06 -7.40
N TRP A 146 -31.35 2.72 -6.50
CA TRP A 146 -29.94 2.42 -6.26
C TRP A 146 -29.74 0.96 -5.87
N ARG A 147 -30.50 0.46 -4.89
CA ARG A 147 -30.39 -0.93 -4.43
C ARG A 147 -30.70 -1.93 -5.54
N TYR A 148 -31.71 -1.65 -6.36
CA TYR A 148 -31.99 -2.46 -7.54
C TYR A 148 -30.82 -2.48 -8.52
N TYR A 149 -30.26 -1.31 -8.84
CA TYR A 149 -29.06 -1.23 -9.69
C TYR A 149 -27.90 -2.05 -9.10
N ALA A 150 -27.60 -1.83 -7.82
CA ALA A 150 -26.49 -2.48 -7.14
C ALA A 150 -26.62 -4.01 -7.10
N GLU A 151 -27.82 -4.52 -6.83
CA GLU A 151 -28.06 -5.96 -6.68
C GLU A 151 -28.24 -6.69 -8.02
N LYS A 152 -28.89 -6.04 -8.99
CA LYS A 152 -29.37 -6.72 -10.20
C LYS A 152 -28.66 -6.30 -11.47
N LEU A 153 -28.19 -5.05 -11.55
CA LEU A 153 -27.70 -4.46 -12.81
C LEU A 153 -26.20 -4.14 -12.80
N ALA A 154 -25.55 -4.05 -11.64
CA ALA A 154 -24.11 -3.80 -11.56
C ALA A 154 -23.26 -5.07 -11.81
N CYS A 155 -23.88 -6.25 -11.77
CA CYS A 155 -23.22 -7.56 -11.71
C CYS A 155 -22.66 -8.09 -13.05
N PHE A 156 -22.68 -7.31 -14.13
CA PHE A 156 -22.28 -7.77 -15.46
C PHE A 156 -20.75 -7.85 -15.64
N THR A 157 -20.14 -8.95 -15.23
CA THR A 157 -18.67 -9.11 -15.28
C THR A 157 -18.12 -9.63 -16.61
N ARG A 158 -18.97 -10.15 -17.52
CA ARG A 158 -18.53 -10.72 -18.82
C ARG A 158 -19.36 -10.18 -19.98
N GLY A 159 -18.75 -9.38 -20.84
CA GLY A 159 -19.37 -8.91 -22.09
C GLY A 159 -20.50 -7.89 -21.90
N GLY A 160 -20.45 -7.07 -20.85
CA GLY A 160 -21.50 -6.11 -20.47
C GLY A 160 -21.22 -4.64 -20.79
N SER A 161 -20.12 -4.30 -21.47
CA SER A 161 -19.75 -2.89 -21.70
C SER A 161 -20.83 -2.10 -22.45
N HIS A 162 -21.44 -2.68 -23.49
CA HIS A 162 -22.55 -2.05 -24.22
C HIS A 162 -23.81 -1.88 -23.35
N VAL A 163 -24.00 -2.73 -22.34
CA VAL A 163 -25.11 -2.61 -21.38
C VAL A 163 -24.84 -1.45 -20.41
N HIS A 164 -23.65 -1.42 -19.81
CA HIS A 164 -23.26 -0.37 -18.87
C HIS A 164 -23.32 1.03 -19.49
N GLN A 165 -22.89 1.18 -20.75
CA GLN A 165 -22.94 2.46 -21.45
C GLN A 165 -24.38 2.98 -21.63
N ILE A 166 -25.30 2.11 -22.05
CA ILE A 166 -26.71 2.51 -22.23
C ILE A 166 -27.33 2.82 -20.87
N ILE A 167 -27.09 1.98 -19.85
CA ILE A 167 -27.55 2.22 -18.48
C ILE A 167 -27.03 3.56 -17.96
N GLU A 168 -25.73 3.84 -18.06
CA GLU A 168 -25.13 5.11 -17.64
C GLU A 168 -25.83 6.31 -18.29
N SER A 169 -26.05 6.24 -19.61
CA SER A 169 -26.64 7.35 -20.38
C SER A 169 -28.08 7.70 -19.99
N ARG A 170 -28.81 6.76 -19.36
CA ARG A 170 -30.21 6.94 -18.96
C ARG A 170 -30.39 7.13 -17.48
N PHE A 171 -29.69 6.32 -16.67
CA PHE A 171 -29.81 6.36 -15.23
C PHE A 171 -29.23 7.65 -14.66
N ILE A 172 -28.41 8.38 -15.40
CA ILE A 172 -27.96 9.71 -15.00
C ILE A 172 -29.08 10.75 -14.87
N ASN A 173 -30.23 10.53 -15.52
CA ASN A 173 -31.39 11.42 -15.48
C ASN A 173 -32.22 11.25 -14.20
N ILE A 174 -32.01 10.15 -13.46
CA ILE A 174 -32.59 9.96 -12.12
C ILE A 174 -32.14 11.11 -11.21
N PRO A 175 -33.02 11.68 -10.36
CA PRO A 175 -32.69 12.84 -9.53
C PRO A 175 -31.78 12.46 -8.34
N TRP A 176 -30.53 12.10 -8.62
CA TRP A 176 -29.53 11.64 -7.63
C TRP A 176 -29.20 12.66 -6.53
N HIS A 177 -29.56 13.93 -6.70
CA HIS A 177 -29.44 14.94 -5.65
C HIS A 177 -30.40 14.70 -4.47
N LEU A 178 -31.37 13.80 -4.62
CA LEU A 178 -32.28 13.34 -3.57
C LEU A 178 -31.83 12.03 -2.94
N PHE A 179 -30.71 11.47 -3.38
CA PHE A 179 -30.19 10.23 -2.85
C PHE A 179 -29.46 10.47 -1.52
N TRP A 180 -30.01 9.90 -0.44
CA TRP A 180 -29.45 9.95 0.91
C TRP A 180 -28.99 8.55 1.32
N PRO A 181 -27.78 8.12 0.90
CA PRO A 181 -27.33 6.75 1.13
C PRO A 181 -27.18 6.43 2.62
N SER A 182 -27.62 5.23 2.99
CA SER A 182 -27.25 4.59 4.26
C SER A 182 -25.83 4.02 4.20
N LEU A 183 -25.32 3.52 5.33
CA LEU A 183 -24.05 2.78 5.36
C LEU A 183 -24.05 1.56 4.43
N TYR A 184 -25.19 0.88 4.33
CA TYR A 184 -25.35 -0.25 3.41
C TYR A 184 -25.20 0.20 1.95
N ASP A 185 -25.79 1.33 1.60
CA ASP A 185 -25.74 1.85 0.24
C ASP A 185 -24.33 2.35 -0.14
N LEU A 186 -23.60 2.98 0.79
CA LEU A 186 -22.20 3.34 0.58
C LEU A 186 -21.29 2.11 0.44
N ALA A 187 -21.52 1.07 1.24
CA ALA A 187 -20.78 -0.17 1.17
C ALA A 187 -21.03 -0.89 -0.17
N SER A 188 -22.27 -0.87 -0.68
CA SER A 188 -22.57 -1.46 -1.99
C SER A 188 -21.94 -0.66 -3.14
N MET A 189 -21.90 0.67 -3.05
CA MET A 189 -21.16 1.53 -4.00
C MET A 189 -19.69 1.15 -4.04
N ASP A 190 -19.01 1.13 -2.88
CA ASP A 190 -17.58 0.84 -2.82
C ASP A 190 -17.29 -0.59 -3.30
N LYS A 191 -18.11 -1.57 -2.91
CA LYS A 191 -17.97 -2.95 -3.37
C LYS A 191 -18.02 -3.06 -4.89
N ILE A 192 -18.99 -2.41 -5.55
CA ILE A 192 -19.11 -2.45 -7.01
C ILE A 192 -17.91 -1.77 -7.66
N MET A 193 -17.44 -0.66 -7.11
CA MET A 193 -16.27 0.05 -7.65
C MET A 193 -14.96 -0.76 -7.54
N VAL A 194 -14.85 -1.60 -6.50
CA VAL A 194 -13.64 -2.40 -6.22
C VAL A 194 -13.68 -3.76 -6.91
N GLU A 195 -14.80 -4.47 -6.80
CA GLU A 195 -14.94 -5.87 -7.24
C GLU A 195 -15.74 -6.00 -8.56
N GLY A 196 -16.48 -4.97 -8.95
CA GLY A 196 -17.38 -4.99 -10.10
C GLY A 196 -16.70 -4.69 -11.44
N ALA A 197 -17.53 -4.60 -12.49
CA ALA A 197 -17.06 -4.27 -13.83
C ALA A 197 -16.53 -2.82 -13.88
N PRO A 198 -15.36 -2.54 -14.49
CA PRO A 198 -14.82 -1.19 -14.62
C PRO A 198 -15.78 -0.18 -15.26
N GLU A 199 -16.65 -0.66 -16.15
CA GLU A 199 -17.65 0.14 -16.87
C GLU A 199 -18.82 0.59 -15.98
N SER A 200 -18.99 0.03 -14.78
CA SER A 200 -19.97 0.51 -13.79
C SER A 200 -19.50 1.78 -13.07
N ALA A 201 -18.19 1.99 -12.98
CA ALA A 201 -17.60 3.04 -12.16
C ALA A 201 -17.95 4.49 -12.58
N PRO A 202 -18.06 4.81 -13.89
CA PRO A 202 -18.46 6.14 -14.33
C PRO A 202 -19.82 6.59 -13.79
N LEU A 203 -20.86 5.74 -13.87
CA LEU A 203 -22.18 6.05 -13.35
C LEU A 203 -22.13 6.30 -11.84
N ILE A 204 -21.48 5.42 -11.07
CA ILE A 204 -21.38 5.57 -9.60
C ILE A 204 -20.67 6.87 -9.24
N THR A 205 -19.57 7.19 -9.92
CA THR A 205 -18.83 8.45 -9.69
C THR A 205 -19.71 9.67 -10.00
N GLN A 206 -20.51 9.60 -11.06
CA GLN A 206 -21.48 10.64 -11.40
C GLN A 206 -22.61 10.78 -10.36
N ILE A 207 -23.05 9.68 -9.73
CA ILE A 207 -24.00 9.69 -8.61
C ILE A 207 -23.34 10.35 -7.39
N VAL A 208 -22.12 9.94 -7.04
CA VAL A 208 -21.35 10.45 -5.90
C VAL A 208 -21.23 11.96 -5.94
N VAL A 209 -20.92 12.57 -7.08
CA VAL A 209 -20.80 14.05 -7.17
C VAL A 209 -22.14 14.80 -7.07
N ARG A 210 -23.27 14.10 -7.17
CA ARG A 210 -24.62 14.68 -7.08
C ARG A 210 -25.26 14.53 -5.70
N ILE A 211 -24.76 13.60 -4.87
CA ILE A 211 -25.24 13.39 -3.50
C ILE A 211 -25.09 14.70 -2.70
N PRO A 212 -26.10 15.10 -1.91
CA PRO A 212 -26.04 16.29 -1.08
C PRO A 212 -25.22 16.01 0.20
N TRP A 213 -23.89 15.88 0.06
CA TRP A 213 -23.01 15.44 1.14
C TRP A 213 -23.04 16.33 2.39
N LEU A 214 -23.13 17.65 2.24
CA LEU A 214 -23.14 18.57 3.38
C LEU A 214 -24.32 18.31 4.34
N PRO A 215 -25.60 18.36 3.90
CA PRO A 215 -26.71 18.04 4.77
C PRO A 215 -26.71 16.57 5.21
N LEU A 216 -26.24 15.63 4.37
CA LEU A 216 -26.12 14.22 4.76
C LEU A 216 -25.15 14.05 5.94
N ILE A 217 -23.97 14.67 5.89
CA ILE A 217 -22.97 14.59 6.97
C ILE A 217 -23.50 15.23 8.26
N GLN A 218 -24.22 16.35 8.14
CA GLN A 218 -24.88 16.99 9.29
C GLN A 218 -25.95 16.09 9.92
N TYR A 219 -26.73 15.37 9.10
CA TYR A 219 -27.68 14.37 9.58
C TYR A 219 -26.98 13.19 10.26
N GLN A 220 -25.88 12.69 9.67
CA GLN A 220 -25.08 11.61 10.24
C GLN A 220 -24.54 11.97 11.62
N ALA A 221 -24.26 13.25 11.93
CA ALA A 221 -23.78 13.68 13.24
C ALA A 221 -24.70 13.29 14.42
N GLN A 222 -25.96 12.94 14.17
CA GLN A 222 -26.93 12.47 15.17
C GLN A 222 -26.80 10.97 15.50
N GLN A 223 -26.06 10.22 14.69
CA GLN A 223 -25.87 8.77 14.83
C GLN A 223 -24.79 8.43 15.89
N PRO A 224 -24.74 7.18 16.38
CA PRO A 224 -23.68 6.71 17.27
C PRO A 224 -22.28 6.82 16.66
N LEU A 225 -21.25 6.94 17.50
CA LEU A 225 -19.86 7.10 17.08
C LEU A 225 -19.37 6.01 16.11
N ASP A 226 -19.75 4.75 16.33
CA ASP A 226 -19.36 3.64 15.46
C ASP A 226 -19.92 3.81 14.04
N ALA A 227 -21.13 4.36 13.92
CA ALA A 227 -21.73 4.68 12.62
C ALA A 227 -20.98 5.83 11.93
N HIS A 228 -20.49 6.83 12.67
CA HIS A 228 -19.63 7.88 12.10
C HIS A 228 -18.33 7.30 11.57
N ARG A 229 -17.66 6.43 12.33
CA ARG A 229 -16.40 5.81 11.92
C ARG A 229 -16.58 5.00 10.64
N ALA A 230 -17.64 4.18 10.58
CA ALA A 230 -18.00 3.43 9.39
C ALA A 230 -18.31 4.36 8.20
N PHE A 231 -19.08 5.42 8.43
CA PHE A 231 -19.44 6.40 7.39
C PHE A 231 -18.20 7.06 6.77
N TYR A 232 -17.30 7.63 7.59
CA TYR A 232 -16.10 8.30 7.08
C TYR A 232 -15.14 7.33 6.39
N SER A 233 -15.02 6.10 6.90
CA SER A 233 -14.19 5.06 6.28
C SER A 233 -14.72 4.68 4.90
N LEU A 234 -16.03 4.43 4.78
CA LEU A 234 -16.69 4.12 3.50
C LEU A 234 -16.65 5.31 2.53
N LEU A 235 -16.88 6.53 3.02
CA LEU A 235 -16.82 7.73 2.20
C LEU A 235 -15.41 7.91 1.60
N PHE A 236 -14.36 7.82 2.41
CA PHE A 236 -12.99 7.94 1.91
C PHE A 236 -12.61 6.80 0.97
N SER A 237 -13.07 5.58 1.27
CA SER A 237 -12.91 4.42 0.38
C SER A 237 -13.54 4.68 -0.99
N LEU A 238 -14.80 5.12 -1.01
CA LEU A 238 -15.55 5.39 -2.23
C LEU A 238 -14.93 6.54 -3.05
N LEU A 239 -14.50 7.63 -2.40
CA LEU A 239 -13.80 8.73 -3.05
C LEU A 239 -12.49 8.27 -3.70
N THR A 240 -11.74 7.40 -3.01
CA THR A 240 -10.54 6.76 -3.55
C THR A 240 -10.86 5.95 -4.80
N SER A 241 -11.90 5.13 -4.74
CA SER A 241 -12.35 4.31 -5.86
C SER A 241 -12.79 5.16 -7.05
N CYS A 242 -13.50 6.27 -6.81
CA CYS A 242 -13.94 7.23 -7.83
C CYS A 242 -12.77 7.83 -8.63
N ILE A 243 -11.63 8.08 -8.00
CA ILE A 243 -10.49 8.72 -8.66
C ILE A 243 -9.38 7.76 -9.10
N SER A 244 -9.50 6.47 -8.79
CA SER A 244 -8.47 5.47 -9.08
C SER A 244 -8.10 5.38 -10.56
N ARG A 245 -9.05 5.65 -11.47
CA ARG A 245 -8.83 5.62 -12.93
C ARG A 245 -9.43 6.85 -13.61
N PRO A 246 -8.75 7.45 -14.60
CA PRO A 246 -9.29 8.60 -15.35
C PRO A 246 -10.65 8.36 -16.02
N SER A 247 -10.94 7.11 -16.41
CA SER A 247 -12.23 6.72 -16.98
C SER A 247 -13.40 6.93 -16.03
N ASN A 248 -13.19 6.76 -14.72
CA ASN A 248 -14.24 6.80 -13.70
C ASN A 248 -14.83 8.21 -13.58
N TYR A 249 -14.01 9.25 -13.77
CA TYR A 249 -14.40 10.65 -13.57
C TYR A 249 -14.34 11.50 -14.85
N ALA A 250 -14.19 10.88 -16.03
CA ALA A 250 -14.01 11.60 -17.29
C ALA A 250 -15.14 12.60 -17.59
N ILE A 251 -16.38 12.26 -17.24
CA ILE A 251 -17.58 13.09 -17.48
C ILE A 251 -17.76 14.17 -16.40
N CYS A 252 -17.33 13.93 -15.16
CA CYS A 252 -17.57 14.82 -14.01
C CYS A 252 -16.30 15.53 -13.49
N ARG A 253 -15.31 15.75 -14.37
CA ARG A 253 -13.99 16.33 -14.03
C ARG A 253 -14.05 17.63 -13.23
N ALA A 254 -15.02 18.50 -13.51
CA ALA A 254 -15.16 19.79 -12.83
C ALA A 254 -15.88 19.70 -11.47
N SER A 255 -16.67 18.66 -11.23
CA SER A 255 -17.47 18.50 -10.02
C SER A 255 -16.69 17.81 -8.91
N LEU A 256 -15.81 16.87 -9.26
CA LEU A 256 -15.08 16.07 -8.28
C LEU A 256 -14.08 16.88 -7.42
N PRO A 257 -13.28 17.82 -7.95
CA PRO A 257 -12.44 18.69 -7.13
C PRO A 257 -13.26 19.58 -6.20
N LYS A 258 -14.40 20.08 -6.68
CA LYS A 258 -15.33 20.90 -5.87
C LYS A 258 -15.87 20.10 -4.69
N LEU A 259 -16.21 18.83 -4.91
CA LEU A 259 -16.61 17.91 -3.85
C LEU A 259 -15.47 17.68 -2.84
N MET A 260 -14.26 17.32 -3.30
CA MET A 260 -13.13 17.09 -2.37
C MET A 260 -12.84 18.32 -1.50
N ASN A 261 -12.85 19.51 -2.11
CA ASN A 261 -12.62 20.77 -1.41
C ASN A 261 -13.73 21.09 -0.40
N SER A 262 -15.00 20.82 -0.74
CA SER A 262 -16.12 21.04 0.20
C SER A 262 -16.10 20.06 1.37
N LEU A 263 -15.50 18.87 1.19
CA LEU A 263 -15.35 17.88 2.25
C LEU A 263 -14.14 18.14 3.17
N GLY A 264 -13.21 19.00 2.78
CA GLY A 264 -11.98 19.28 3.53
C GLY A 264 -12.13 19.70 5.00
N PRO A 265 -13.21 20.42 5.42
CA PRO A 265 -13.41 20.84 6.82
C PRO A 265 -13.96 19.77 7.78
N PHE A 266 -14.37 18.60 7.29
CA PHE A 266 -15.05 17.60 8.12
C PHE A 266 -14.10 16.80 9.03
N PRO A 267 -14.62 16.17 10.11
CA PRO A 267 -13.83 15.40 11.08
C PRO A 267 -13.29 14.07 10.53
N TRP A 268 -12.34 14.14 9.60
CA TRP A 268 -11.65 12.99 9.01
C TRP A 268 -10.85 12.15 10.01
N HIS A 269 -10.61 12.67 11.21
CA HIS A 269 -10.02 11.93 12.31
C HIS A 269 -10.82 10.68 12.70
N LEU A 270 -12.13 10.65 12.41
CA LEU A 270 -13.03 9.54 12.71
C LEU A 270 -12.84 8.30 11.82
N ILE A 271 -12.01 8.36 10.78
CA ILE A 271 -11.71 7.15 9.98
C ILE A 271 -11.00 6.11 10.85
N ASP A 272 -11.47 4.86 10.74
CA ASP A 272 -10.87 3.70 11.40
C ASP A 272 -9.46 3.42 10.88
N MET A 273 -8.53 3.05 11.76
CA MET A 273 -7.12 2.85 11.41
C MET A 273 -6.90 1.68 10.45
N GLU A 274 -7.62 0.57 10.65
CA GLU A 274 -7.48 -0.62 9.81
C GLU A 274 -8.02 -0.32 8.40
N GLN A 275 -9.17 0.35 8.33
CA GLN A 275 -9.74 0.80 7.06
C GLN A 275 -8.84 1.79 6.35
N LEU A 276 -8.26 2.77 7.05
CA LEU A 276 -7.33 3.72 6.43
C LEU A 276 -6.08 3.01 5.88
N ASN A 277 -5.53 2.03 6.60
CA ASN A 277 -4.41 1.23 6.14
C ASN A 277 -4.75 0.47 4.84
N ALA A 278 -5.93 -0.16 4.79
CA ALA A 278 -6.41 -0.87 3.61
C ALA A 278 -6.59 0.07 2.41
N ILE A 279 -7.21 1.24 2.63
CA ILE A 279 -7.40 2.27 1.59
C ILE A 279 -6.05 2.79 1.10
N SER A 280 -5.11 3.07 2.00
CA SER A 280 -3.75 3.56 1.68
C SER A 280 -2.96 2.58 0.83
N SER A 281 -3.11 1.29 1.12
CA SER A 281 -2.50 0.19 0.37
C SER A 281 -3.15 0.04 -1.02
N ARG A 282 -4.47 0.26 -1.12
CA ARG A 282 -5.19 0.27 -2.39
C ARG A 282 -4.83 1.46 -3.26
N ILE A 283 -4.62 2.65 -2.69
CA ILE A 283 -4.12 3.82 -3.44
C ILE A 283 -2.78 3.46 -4.10
N ALA A 284 -1.86 2.88 -3.32
CA ALA A 284 -0.54 2.50 -3.81
C ALA A 284 -0.58 1.50 -4.98
N SER A 285 -1.54 0.57 -4.99
CA SER A 285 -1.61 -0.50 -6.00
C SER A 285 -2.54 -0.21 -7.19
N SER A 286 -3.48 0.73 -7.06
CA SER A 286 -4.51 0.97 -8.09
C SER A 286 -4.32 2.27 -8.87
N PHE A 287 -3.56 3.22 -8.34
CA PHE A 287 -3.38 4.51 -8.99
C PHE A 287 -2.21 4.45 -9.98
N SER A 288 -2.32 5.23 -11.06
CA SER A 288 -1.18 5.39 -11.96
C SER A 288 -0.05 6.16 -11.27
N PRO A 289 1.21 5.71 -11.37
CA PRO A 289 2.37 6.41 -10.78
C PRO A 289 2.58 7.81 -11.35
N VAL A 290 2.05 8.06 -12.55
CA VAL A 290 2.04 9.37 -13.22
C VAL A 290 1.38 10.45 -12.36
N VAL A 291 0.50 10.06 -11.43
CA VAL A 291 -0.18 10.99 -10.53
C VAL A 291 0.76 11.84 -9.67
N LEU A 292 1.99 11.36 -9.42
CA LEU A 292 3.01 12.11 -8.68
C LEU A 292 3.79 13.09 -9.57
N THR A 293 3.93 12.80 -10.86
CA THR A 293 4.74 13.60 -11.81
C THR A 293 3.91 14.61 -12.61
N ASP A 294 2.67 14.27 -12.92
CA ASP A 294 1.74 15.09 -13.70
C ASP A 294 0.35 15.07 -13.05
N PRO A 295 0.20 15.69 -11.87
CA PRO A 295 -1.09 15.70 -11.18
C PRO A 295 -2.05 16.67 -11.87
N ASN A 296 -3.29 16.23 -12.05
CA ASN A 296 -4.39 17.09 -12.48
C ASN A 296 -5.14 17.67 -11.27
N ASP A 297 -6.07 18.60 -11.51
CA ASP A 297 -6.85 19.26 -10.44
C ASP A 297 -7.58 18.28 -9.51
N ILE A 298 -8.02 17.14 -10.04
CA ILE A 298 -8.76 16.11 -9.29
C ILE A 298 -7.83 15.36 -8.37
N THR A 299 -6.70 14.89 -8.89
CA THR A 299 -5.71 14.16 -8.11
C THR A 299 -5.05 15.07 -7.08
N ASN A 300 -4.79 16.34 -7.43
CA ASN A 300 -4.34 17.36 -6.48
C ASN A 300 -5.32 17.54 -5.31
N ALA A 301 -6.61 17.76 -5.61
CA ALA A 301 -7.62 17.94 -4.57
C ALA A 301 -7.79 16.69 -3.69
N PHE A 302 -7.71 15.49 -4.28
CA PHE A 302 -7.76 14.25 -3.51
C PHE A 302 -6.52 14.04 -2.63
N PHE A 303 -5.31 14.25 -3.15
CA PHE A 303 -4.09 14.06 -2.35
C PHE A 303 -4.00 15.11 -1.24
N GLU A 304 -4.53 16.32 -1.43
CA GLU A 304 -4.69 17.30 -0.36
C GLU A 304 -5.69 16.82 0.71
N LEU A 305 -6.81 16.23 0.30
CA LEU A 305 -7.74 15.59 1.23
C LEU A 305 -7.09 14.41 1.98
N TYR A 306 -6.35 13.56 1.28
CA TYR A 306 -5.62 12.42 1.88
C TYR A 306 -4.55 12.89 2.87
N ARG A 307 -3.82 13.98 2.57
CA ARG A 307 -2.91 14.63 3.53
C ARG A 307 -3.63 15.02 4.81
N ARG A 308 -4.87 15.53 4.71
CA ARG A 308 -5.66 15.91 5.88
C ARG A 308 -6.14 14.71 6.68
N VAL A 309 -6.63 13.67 6.00
CA VAL A 309 -7.01 12.38 6.61
C VAL A 309 -5.84 11.78 7.39
N CYS A 310 -4.62 11.92 6.86
CA CYS A 310 -3.39 11.42 7.47
C CYS A 310 -2.66 12.44 8.36
N PHE A 311 -3.29 13.56 8.74
CA PHE A 311 -2.74 14.55 9.67
C PHE A 311 -1.38 15.19 9.25
N LEU A 312 -1.19 15.47 7.95
CA LEU A 312 0.03 16.08 7.37
C LEU A 312 -0.05 17.61 7.19
N GLY A 313 -0.53 18.31 8.21
CA GLY A 313 -0.84 19.74 8.22
C GLY A 313 -1.09 20.29 9.63
N THR A 314 -1.60 21.52 9.75
CA THR A 314 -1.90 22.15 11.05
C THR A 314 -3.25 21.66 11.59
N PHE A 315 -3.24 20.87 12.66
CA PHE A 315 -4.45 20.36 13.32
C PHE A 315 -4.46 20.71 14.81
N SER A 316 -5.67 20.84 15.39
CA SER A 316 -5.82 20.95 16.84
C SER A 316 -5.48 19.61 17.48
N ALA A 317 -4.49 19.60 18.38
CA ALA A 317 -3.86 18.40 18.92
C ALA A 317 -4.72 17.59 19.92
N ASP A 318 -5.94 18.03 20.22
CA ASP A 318 -6.68 17.56 21.40
C ASP A 318 -7.64 16.38 21.15
N VAL A 319 -7.82 15.96 19.89
CA VAL A 319 -8.90 14.99 19.53
C VAL A 319 -8.41 13.55 19.40
N VAL A 320 -7.13 13.34 19.09
CA VAL A 320 -6.57 12.02 18.75
C VAL A 320 -5.22 11.81 19.44
N SER A 321 -4.93 10.58 19.84
CA SER A 321 -3.63 10.25 20.47
C SER A 321 -2.45 10.49 19.51
N ALA A 322 -1.31 10.90 20.05
CA ALA A 322 -0.09 11.11 19.26
C ALA A 322 0.37 9.83 18.52
N ALA A 323 0.12 8.65 19.08
CA ALA A 323 0.43 7.37 18.48
C ALA A 323 -0.40 7.12 17.20
N GLU A 324 -1.71 7.34 17.28
CA GLU A 324 -2.61 7.21 16.14
C GLU A 324 -2.27 8.24 15.04
N VAL A 325 -1.98 9.49 15.41
CA VAL A 325 -1.52 10.50 14.44
C VAL A 325 -0.27 10.04 13.69
N CYS A 326 0.76 9.56 14.42
CA CYS A 326 1.99 9.06 13.81
C CYS A 326 1.74 7.87 12.87
N GLN A 327 0.84 6.96 13.24
CA GLN A 327 0.49 5.80 12.42
C GLN A 327 -0.25 6.22 11.14
N LYS A 328 -1.21 7.15 11.23
CA LYS A 328 -1.92 7.69 10.06
C LYS A 328 -0.96 8.44 9.11
N GLN A 329 0.00 9.19 9.66
CA GLN A 329 1.06 9.82 8.87
C GLN A 329 1.96 8.79 8.18
N SER A 330 2.28 7.67 8.84
CA SER A 330 3.10 6.61 8.25
C SER A 330 2.43 5.97 7.04
N PHE A 331 1.10 5.80 7.06
CA PHE A 331 0.35 5.29 5.92
C PHE A 331 0.48 6.19 4.69
N TYR A 332 0.42 7.51 4.87
CA TYR A 332 0.63 8.44 3.77
C TYR A 332 2.03 8.33 3.17
N VAL A 333 3.07 8.36 4.03
CA VAL A 333 4.47 8.25 3.59
C VAL A 333 4.68 6.95 2.81
N ARG A 334 4.19 5.83 3.34
CA ARG A 334 4.25 4.52 2.67
C ARG A 334 3.55 4.54 1.31
N THR A 335 2.36 5.12 1.20
CA THR A 335 1.64 5.23 -0.08
C THR A 335 2.42 6.07 -1.09
N GLN A 336 2.99 7.22 -0.69
CA GLN A 336 3.78 8.08 -1.58
C GLN A 336 5.04 7.36 -2.08
N LEU A 337 5.75 6.68 -1.18
CA LEU A 337 6.96 5.93 -1.52
C LEU A 337 6.66 4.74 -2.45
N ALA A 338 5.56 4.02 -2.23
CA ALA A 338 5.14 2.92 -3.10
C ALA A 338 4.80 3.42 -4.52
N LEU A 339 4.01 4.49 -4.64
CA LEU A 339 3.70 5.11 -5.93
C LEU A 339 4.95 5.63 -6.64
N MET A 340 5.92 6.15 -5.89
CA MET A 340 7.20 6.62 -6.44
C MET A 340 8.00 5.46 -7.06
N LEU A 341 8.06 4.29 -6.41
CA LEU A 341 8.80 3.12 -6.93
C LEU A 341 8.27 2.63 -8.28
N GLU A 342 6.98 2.76 -8.50
CA GLU A 342 6.37 2.40 -9.79
C GLU A 342 6.67 3.43 -10.90
N ASN A 343 7.14 4.65 -10.56
CA ASN A 343 7.52 5.70 -11.50
C ASN A 343 9.05 5.72 -11.75
N SER A 344 9.58 4.63 -12.33
CA SER A 344 11.02 4.32 -12.32
C SER A 344 11.87 4.98 -13.44
N ASN A 345 11.30 5.88 -14.24
CA ASN A 345 11.96 6.35 -15.47
C ASN A 345 12.84 7.61 -15.30
N ASP A 346 12.52 8.52 -14.36
CA ASP A 346 13.30 9.74 -14.11
C ASP A 346 14.03 9.70 -12.76
N ARG A 347 15.34 9.41 -12.82
CA ARG A 347 16.23 9.29 -11.66
C ARG A 347 16.39 10.60 -10.88
N THR A 348 16.35 11.74 -11.57
CA THR A 348 16.54 13.04 -10.93
C THR A 348 15.29 13.43 -10.16
N TRP A 349 14.13 13.14 -10.74
CA TRP A 349 12.84 13.31 -10.07
C TRP A 349 12.70 12.39 -8.86
N LEU A 350 12.99 11.09 -9.00
CA LEU A 350 12.95 10.12 -7.89
C LEU A 350 13.77 10.58 -6.69
N ARG A 351 15.00 11.06 -6.96
CA ARG A 351 15.88 11.63 -5.92
C ARG A 351 15.22 12.79 -5.19
N ARG A 352 14.75 13.79 -5.94
CA ARG A 352 14.17 15.00 -5.36
C ARG A 352 12.92 14.67 -4.55
N PHE A 353 12.06 13.80 -5.09
CA PHE A 353 10.84 13.36 -4.41
C PHE A 353 11.17 12.66 -3.09
N TYR A 354 12.14 11.73 -3.08
CA TYR A 354 12.56 11.06 -1.86
C TYR A 354 13.18 12.02 -0.84
N GLU A 355 14.04 12.95 -1.27
CA GLU A 355 14.60 14.01 -0.42
C GLU A 355 13.49 14.88 0.20
N ASP A 356 12.42 15.17 -0.54
CA ASP A 356 11.27 15.92 -0.02
C ASP A 356 10.43 15.10 0.97
N GLN A 357 10.26 13.78 0.77
CA GLN A 357 9.63 12.91 1.77
C GLN A 357 10.42 12.85 3.08
N ILE A 358 11.76 12.82 3.00
CA ILE A 358 12.62 12.89 4.18
C ILE A 358 12.38 14.21 4.94
N LYS A 359 12.37 15.34 4.24
CA LYS A 359 12.09 16.65 4.87
C LYS A 359 10.72 16.69 5.54
N VAL A 360 9.71 16.10 4.91
CA VAL A 360 8.36 16.00 5.50
C VAL A 360 8.41 15.23 6.81
N VAL A 361 9.04 14.05 6.83
CA VAL A 361 9.16 13.23 8.04
C VAL A 361 10.00 13.92 9.11
N ASP A 362 11.11 14.56 8.75
CA ASP A 362 11.99 15.27 9.67
C ASP A 362 11.29 16.48 10.33
N ASN A 363 10.48 17.22 9.56
CA ASN A 363 9.64 18.30 10.08
C ASN A 363 8.61 17.78 11.10
N ILE A 364 7.95 16.65 10.80
CA ILE A 364 6.98 16.03 11.71
C ILE A 364 7.67 15.64 13.02
N VAL A 365 8.79 14.92 12.93
CA VAL A 365 9.53 14.43 14.11
C VAL A 365 10.08 15.58 14.95
N SER A 366 10.64 16.60 14.30
CA SER A 366 11.19 17.79 14.96
C SER A 366 10.11 18.62 15.68
N SER A 367 8.90 18.69 15.11
CA SER A 367 7.80 19.47 15.69
C SER A 367 7.13 18.82 16.91
N ALA A 368 7.09 17.49 16.96
CA ALA A 368 6.41 16.74 18.03
C ALA A 368 7.33 16.31 19.18
N GLY A 369 8.65 16.40 19.03
CA GLY A 369 9.65 15.87 19.96
C GLY A 369 9.81 14.35 19.84
N LEU A 370 11.03 13.84 20.08
CA LEU A 370 11.37 12.42 19.90
C LEU A 370 10.54 11.51 20.83
N SER A 371 9.64 10.70 20.27
CA SER A 371 8.85 9.70 21.01
C SER A 371 8.90 8.32 20.34
N GLU A 372 8.61 7.24 21.08
CA GLU A 372 8.56 5.87 20.54
C GLU A 372 7.61 5.73 19.34
N ASN A 373 6.56 6.55 19.28
CA ASN A 373 5.56 6.56 18.20
C ASN A 373 6.13 6.99 16.84
N GLN A 374 7.26 7.71 16.81
CA GLN A 374 7.91 8.12 15.55
C GLN A 374 8.74 7.00 14.92
N ALA A 375 8.82 5.84 15.59
CA ALA A 375 9.39 4.65 15.00
C ALA A 375 8.61 4.19 13.76
N TYR A 376 7.30 4.45 13.68
CA TYR A 376 6.51 4.13 12.49
C TYR A 376 7.00 4.91 11.25
N LEU A 377 7.12 6.24 11.35
CA LEU A 377 7.57 7.09 10.24
C LEU A 377 8.99 6.75 9.80
N SER A 378 9.87 6.55 10.78
CA SER A 378 11.24 6.12 10.55
C SER A 378 11.30 4.73 9.91
N SER A 379 10.43 3.81 10.36
CA SER A 379 10.27 2.47 9.80
C SER A 379 9.88 2.56 8.33
N GLU A 380 8.91 3.39 7.94
CA GLU A 380 8.50 3.52 6.53
C GLU A 380 9.63 4.06 5.64
N LEU A 381 10.38 5.05 6.12
CA LEU A 381 11.55 5.55 5.40
C LEU A 381 12.62 4.47 5.24
N THR A 382 12.77 3.59 6.23
CA THR A 382 13.79 2.52 6.25
C THR A 382 13.34 1.24 5.54
N SER A 383 12.06 0.88 5.57
CA SER A 383 11.47 -0.28 4.88
C SER A 383 11.44 -0.04 3.37
N PHE A 384 11.21 1.20 2.92
CA PHE A 384 11.38 1.59 1.52
C PHE A 384 12.72 1.14 0.92
N TRP A 385 13.77 1.10 1.74
CA TRP A 385 15.07 0.63 1.30
C TRP A 385 15.18 -0.88 1.15
N SER A 386 14.37 -1.70 1.84
CA SER A 386 14.34 -3.14 1.56
C SER A 386 13.95 -3.39 0.10
N ASP A 387 13.00 -2.59 -0.41
CA ASP A 387 12.47 -2.73 -1.77
C ASP A 387 13.45 -2.23 -2.85
N ILE A 388 14.29 -1.23 -2.52
CA ILE A 388 15.38 -0.73 -3.39
C ILE A 388 16.65 -1.60 -3.32
N SER A 389 16.88 -2.25 -2.17
CA SER A 389 18.04 -3.13 -1.97
C SER A 389 17.88 -4.51 -2.60
N ASP A 390 16.68 -4.86 -3.06
CA ASP A 390 16.45 -6.07 -3.85
C ASP A 390 17.16 -5.94 -5.22
N ASN A 391 17.75 -7.04 -5.68
CA ASN A 391 18.58 -7.12 -6.89
C ASN A 391 17.85 -6.63 -8.16
N LYS A 392 16.52 -6.46 -8.13
CA LYS A 392 15.73 -5.90 -9.23
C LYS A 392 15.97 -4.40 -9.44
N PHE A 393 16.04 -3.59 -8.39
CA PHE A 393 16.20 -2.14 -8.54
C PHE A 393 17.61 -1.76 -9.01
N LEU A 394 18.63 -2.43 -8.45
CA LEU A 394 20.04 -2.29 -8.83
C LEU A 394 20.38 -3.01 -10.16
N GLY A 395 19.76 -4.16 -10.41
CA GLY A 395 19.96 -4.95 -11.64
C GLY A 395 19.43 -4.26 -12.90
N MET A 396 18.41 -3.40 -12.77
CA MET A 396 17.91 -2.55 -13.85
C MET A 396 18.83 -1.35 -14.17
N GLY A 397 19.97 -1.19 -13.47
CA GLY A 397 20.94 -0.13 -13.73
C GLY A 397 20.43 1.28 -13.44
N LEU A 398 19.38 1.41 -12.62
CA LEU A 398 18.61 2.64 -12.41
C LEU A 398 19.30 3.68 -11.52
N CYS A 399 20.35 3.36 -10.76
CA CYS A 399 21.05 4.32 -9.90
C CYS A 399 22.49 3.88 -9.59
N GLU A 400 23.45 4.81 -9.60
CA GLU A 400 24.82 4.57 -9.09
C GLU A 400 24.83 4.67 -7.55
N TRP A 401 25.63 3.85 -6.85
CA TRP A 401 25.61 3.84 -5.38
C TRP A 401 25.98 5.18 -4.74
N ASP A 402 26.81 6.01 -5.37
CA ASP A 402 27.12 7.37 -4.88
C ASP A 402 25.90 8.30 -4.86
N VAL A 403 24.89 8.02 -5.69
CA VAL A 403 23.60 8.73 -5.68
C VAL A 403 22.71 8.17 -4.57
N VAL A 404 22.72 6.84 -4.39
CA VAL A 404 22.02 6.16 -3.30
C VAL A 404 22.53 6.59 -1.92
N LEU A 405 23.84 6.78 -1.77
CA LEU A 405 24.48 7.33 -0.56
C LEU A 405 24.04 8.78 -0.28
N LYS A 406 23.71 9.56 -1.33
CA LYS A 406 23.12 10.90 -1.19
C LYS A 406 21.63 10.85 -0.80
N TRP A 407 20.92 9.78 -1.15
CA TRP A 407 19.52 9.56 -0.78
C TRP A 407 19.40 9.16 0.70
N THR A 408 20.43 8.57 1.30
CA THR A 408 20.47 8.24 2.74
C THR A 408 20.72 9.45 3.64
N ALA A 409 20.07 10.57 3.37
CA ALA A 409 19.92 11.67 4.33
C ALA A 409 18.93 11.28 5.44
N LEU A 410 19.04 10.06 5.99
CA LEU A 410 18.22 9.64 7.11
C LEU A 410 18.57 10.52 8.32
N PRO A 411 17.56 11.04 9.04
CA PRO A 411 17.77 11.73 10.30
C PRO A 411 18.43 10.82 11.34
N ASP A 412 19.16 11.40 12.29
CA ASP A 412 19.98 10.64 13.26
C ASP A 412 19.14 9.69 14.12
N TYR A 413 17.87 10.01 14.36
CA TYR A 413 16.96 9.17 15.13
C TYR A 413 16.63 7.84 14.43
N CYS A 414 16.72 7.76 13.09
CA CYS A 414 16.54 6.51 12.36
C CYS A 414 17.62 5.48 12.71
N GLY A 415 18.79 5.93 13.20
CA GLY A 415 19.89 5.04 13.61
C GLY A 415 19.47 4.01 14.65
N ARG A 416 18.57 4.37 15.59
CA ARG A 416 18.08 3.42 16.61
C ARG A 416 17.35 2.23 15.98
N ILE A 417 16.58 2.47 14.92
CA ILE A 417 15.79 1.44 14.24
C ILE A 417 16.68 0.57 13.35
N LEU A 418 17.64 1.19 12.64
CA LEU A 418 18.59 0.47 11.78
C LEU A 418 19.44 -0.57 12.53
N PHE A 419 19.70 -0.33 13.82
CA PHE A 419 20.44 -1.25 14.69
C PHE A 419 19.56 -1.97 15.73
N THR A 420 18.23 -1.94 15.57
CA THR A 420 17.34 -2.74 16.41
C THR A 420 17.44 -4.21 16.01
N LEU A 421 17.60 -5.11 16.98
CA LEU A 421 17.75 -6.53 16.70
C LEU A 421 16.43 -7.14 16.18
N PRO A 422 16.47 -7.91 15.09
CA PRO A 422 15.29 -8.61 14.61
C PRO A 422 14.77 -9.63 15.64
N SER A 423 13.45 -9.72 15.77
CA SER A 423 12.71 -10.61 16.67
C SER A 423 11.67 -11.43 15.90
N SER A 424 10.93 -12.33 16.55
CA SER A 424 9.82 -13.05 15.90
C SER A 424 8.67 -12.12 15.48
N GLU A 425 8.57 -10.95 16.10
CA GLU A 425 7.53 -9.95 15.87
C GLU A 425 8.01 -8.84 14.92
N ASN A 426 9.33 -8.63 14.83
CA ASN A 426 9.95 -7.62 13.97
C ASN A 426 11.11 -8.22 13.17
N ASN A 427 10.88 -8.55 11.89
CA ASN A 427 11.90 -9.15 11.01
C ASN A 427 12.72 -8.12 10.22
N VAL A 428 12.70 -6.83 10.60
CA VAL A 428 13.38 -5.78 9.86
C VAL A 428 14.90 -5.99 9.91
N PHE A 429 15.50 -6.27 8.75
CA PHE A 429 16.94 -6.42 8.58
C PHE A 429 17.39 -5.57 7.38
N LEU A 430 18.05 -4.43 7.66
CA LEU A 430 18.34 -3.39 6.66
C LEU A 430 19.84 -3.04 6.58
N PRO A 431 20.70 -4.03 6.29
CA PRO A 431 22.16 -3.87 6.36
C PRO A 431 22.74 -2.83 5.39
N LEU A 432 22.16 -2.66 4.20
CA LEU A 432 22.62 -1.65 3.24
C LEU A 432 22.34 -0.22 3.74
N CYS A 433 21.17 0.00 4.35
CA CYS A 433 20.79 1.28 4.93
C CYS A 433 21.66 1.63 6.12
N ALA A 434 21.89 0.65 7.00
CA ALA A 434 22.80 0.78 8.13
C ALA A 434 24.22 1.12 7.65
N ASN A 435 24.71 0.47 6.59
CA ASN A 435 26.03 0.75 6.03
C ASN A 435 26.14 2.18 5.47
N ALA A 436 25.12 2.64 4.75
CA ALA A 436 25.06 3.99 4.22
C ALA A 436 24.97 5.06 5.34
N PHE A 437 24.18 4.80 6.38
CA PHE A 437 24.11 5.62 7.59
C PHE A 437 25.49 5.73 8.27
N ILE A 438 26.18 4.61 8.47
CA ILE A 438 27.55 4.58 9.04
C ILE A 438 28.50 5.43 8.19
N MET A 439 28.47 5.28 6.87
CA MET A 439 29.33 6.04 5.96
C MET A 439 29.08 7.55 6.07
N LYS A 440 27.81 7.98 6.16
CA LYS A 440 27.45 9.39 6.39
C LYS A 440 28.02 9.91 7.73
N GLN A 441 27.85 9.16 8.81
CA GLN A 441 28.40 9.52 10.12
C GLN A 441 29.94 9.60 10.08
N LEU A 442 30.61 8.71 9.36
CA LEU A 442 32.07 8.77 9.20
C LEU A 442 32.53 9.98 8.36
N MET A 443 31.76 10.35 7.32
CA MET A 443 32.04 11.56 6.53
C MET A 443 31.83 12.85 7.33
N SER A 444 30.78 12.93 8.16
CA SER A 444 30.58 14.09 9.02
C SER A 444 31.72 14.23 10.03
N LEU A 445 32.15 13.12 10.64
CA LEU A 445 33.28 13.08 11.58
C LEU A 445 34.62 13.50 10.96
N THR A 446 34.87 13.20 9.67
CA THR A 446 36.11 13.60 8.97
C THR A 446 36.11 15.06 8.50
N SER A 447 34.93 15.66 8.32
CA SER A 447 34.78 17.07 7.94
C SER A 447 34.99 18.04 9.11
N VAL A 448 34.80 17.60 10.36
CA VAL A 448 34.94 18.41 11.57
C VAL A 448 36.36 18.30 12.14
N LYS A 449 37.30 19.06 11.56
CA LYS A 449 38.70 19.17 12.04
C LYS A 449 38.87 19.94 13.37
N GLN A 450 37.81 20.26 14.11
CA GLN A 450 37.87 21.26 15.20
C GLN A 450 37.65 20.78 16.64
N LEU A 451 37.43 19.50 16.95
CA LEU A 451 37.52 18.98 18.33
C LEU A 451 37.78 17.46 18.32
N GLU A 452 39.07 17.06 18.35
CA GLU A 452 39.51 15.65 18.30
C GLU A 452 38.88 14.74 19.37
N SER A 453 38.48 15.29 20.52
CA SER A 453 37.89 14.53 21.63
C SER A 453 36.39 14.21 21.45
N ALA A 454 35.62 15.12 20.87
CA ALA A 454 34.18 14.93 20.64
C ALA A 454 33.93 13.96 19.47
N SER A 455 34.75 14.04 18.43
CA SER A 455 34.72 13.12 17.30
C SER A 455 35.08 11.68 17.71
N LEU A 456 36.02 11.51 18.65
CA LEU A 456 36.41 10.18 19.17
C LEU A 456 35.27 9.53 19.99
N GLN A 457 34.55 10.30 20.80
CA GLN A 457 33.41 9.79 21.57
C GLN A 457 32.28 9.30 20.66
N GLN A 458 31.98 10.07 19.60
CA GLN A 458 30.96 9.70 18.61
C GLN A 458 31.38 8.47 17.79
N GLU A 459 32.65 8.40 17.36
CA GLU A 459 33.22 7.23 16.66
C GLU A 459 33.13 5.97 17.56
N ASN A 460 33.46 6.09 18.84
CA ASN A 460 33.38 5.00 19.81
C ASN A 460 31.95 4.53 20.09
N ALA A 461 30.99 5.47 20.15
CA ALA A 461 29.57 5.13 20.29
C ALA A 461 29.09 4.33 19.07
N LEU A 462 29.44 4.78 17.85
CA LEU A 462 29.10 4.09 16.61
C LEU A 462 29.73 2.69 16.53
N LEU A 463 31.01 2.57 16.91
CA LEU A 463 31.71 1.29 16.98
C LEU A 463 31.01 0.32 17.94
N ARG A 464 30.62 0.77 19.14
CA ARG A 464 29.91 -0.08 20.11
C ARG A 464 28.56 -0.55 19.60
N ILE A 465 27.76 0.35 19.00
CA ILE A 465 26.47 0.00 18.41
C ILE A 465 26.64 -1.05 17.31
N LEU A 466 27.60 -0.82 16.40
CA LEU A 466 27.85 -1.73 15.28
C LEU A 466 28.38 -3.09 15.74
N LEU A 467 29.31 -3.10 16.70
CA LEU A 467 29.86 -4.32 17.28
C LEU A 467 28.77 -5.12 18.00
N ASP A 468 27.96 -4.47 18.84
CA ASP A 468 26.84 -5.13 19.53
C ASP A 468 25.84 -5.72 18.53
N TYR A 469 25.43 -4.94 17.52
CA TYR A 469 24.51 -5.38 16.48
C TYR A 469 25.03 -6.61 15.71
N ILE A 470 26.29 -6.58 15.23
CA ILE A 470 26.90 -7.70 14.50
C ILE A 470 27.07 -8.93 15.41
N THR A 471 27.44 -8.74 16.67
CA THR A 471 27.77 -9.86 17.56
C THR A 471 26.57 -10.55 18.21
N THR A 472 25.41 -9.90 18.20
CA THR A 472 24.17 -10.39 18.84
C THR A 472 23.11 -10.85 17.83
N ILE A 473 23.17 -10.41 16.56
CA ILE A 473 22.22 -10.84 15.53
C ILE A 473 22.27 -12.36 15.30
N LYS A 474 21.08 -12.98 15.26
CA LYS A 474 20.95 -14.42 15.04
C LYS A 474 21.03 -14.74 13.53
N PRO A 475 21.68 -15.85 13.13
CA PRO A 475 21.87 -16.18 11.71
C PRO A 475 20.58 -16.22 10.89
N ARG A 476 19.49 -16.72 11.48
CA ARG A 476 18.17 -16.80 10.83
C ARG A 476 17.60 -15.47 10.32
N TYR A 477 18.10 -14.34 10.84
CA TYR A 477 17.64 -13.00 10.47
C TYR A 477 18.53 -12.33 9.42
N VAL A 478 19.70 -12.90 9.13
CA VAL A 478 20.61 -12.39 8.09
C VAL A 478 20.14 -12.93 6.74
N THR A 479 19.15 -12.27 6.15
CA THR A 479 18.55 -12.65 4.86
C THR A 479 19.41 -12.26 3.66
N ASN A 480 20.29 -11.27 3.82
CA ASN A 480 21.24 -10.81 2.81
C ASN A 480 22.67 -10.76 3.40
N GLU A 481 23.41 -11.87 3.25
CA GLU A 481 24.77 -12.00 3.80
C GLU A 481 25.78 -11.05 3.12
N ALA A 482 25.66 -10.82 1.81
CA ALA A 482 26.52 -9.90 1.08
C ALA A 482 26.44 -8.48 1.67
N ALA A 483 25.22 -7.97 1.91
CA ALA A 483 25.03 -6.68 2.55
C ALA A 483 25.51 -6.66 4.01
N PHE A 484 25.33 -7.76 4.76
CA PHE A 484 25.84 -7.88 6.12
C PHE A 484 27.37 -7.81 6.20
N LEU A 485 28.06 -8.38 5.21
CA LEU A 485 29.53 -8.33 5.11
C LEU A 485 30.06 -6.89 4.92
N LEU A 486 29.26 -5.97 4.36
CA LEU A 486 29.63 -4.55 4.32
C LEU A 486 29.66 -3.93 5.72
N LEU A 487 28.71 -4.27 6.58
CA LEU A 487 28.73 -3.84 7.98
C LEU A 487 29.96 -4.38 8.72
N MET A 488 30.33 -5.63 8.44
CA MET A 488 31.56 -6.21 8.98
C MET A 488 32.81 -5.48 8.51
N GLU A 489 32.88 -5.04 7.25
CA GLU A 489 34.00 -4.25 6.75
C GLU A 489 34.10 -2.90 7.48
N LYS A 490 32.97 -2.21 7.72
CA LYS A 490 32.96 -0.97 8.51
C LYS A 490 33.40 -1.21 9.95
N LEU A 491 32.94 -2.30 10.56
CA LEU A 491 33.37 -2.69 11.90
C LEU A 491 34.88 -2.91 11.94
N GLN A 492 35.42 -3.69 10.99
CA GLN A 492 36.86 -3.96 10.89
C GLN A 492 37.69 -2.68 10.75
N LYS A 493 37.26 -1.72 9.91
CA LYS A 493 37.92 -0.42 9.79
C LYS A 493 37.90 0.39 11.09
N LEU A 494 36.74 0.49 11.73
CA LEU A 494 36.58 1.18 13.01
C LEU A 494 37.45 0.53 14.10
N LEU A 495 37.48 -0.80 14.18
CA LEU A 495 38.31 -1.56 15.12
C LEU A 495 39.81 -1.24 14.95
N LEU A 496 40.33 -1.21 13.72
CA LEU A 496 41.73 -0.88 13.48
C LEU A 496 42.06 0.56 13.84
N ARG A 497 41.13 1.49 13.57
CA ARG A 497 41.30 2.91 13.88
C ARG A 497 41.41 3.19 15.38
N GLN A 498 40.81 2.35 16.23
CA GLN A 498 40.93 2.46 17.69
C GLN A 498 42.38 2.39 18.19
N TYR A 499 43.26 1.67 17.49
CA TYR A 499 44.67 1.57 17.87
C TYR A 499 45.45 2.88 17.67
N ASN A 500 44.89 3.84 16.94
CA ASN A 500 45.46 5.20 16.85
C ASN A 500 45.19 6.03 18.11
N TYR A 501 44.23 5.62 18.95
CA TYR A 501 43.81 6.36 20.14
C TYR A 501 44.13 5.62 21.44
N SER A 502 43.83 4.32 21.52
CA SER A 502 44.04 3.51 22.73
C SER A 502 44.27 2.03 22.39
N GLY A 503 45.47 1.53 22.68
CA GLY A 503 45.79 0.11 22.49
C GLY A 503 44.96 -0.82 23.38
N THR A 504 44.68 -0.41 24.63
CA THR A 504 43.87 -1.22 25.57
C THR A 504 42.42 -1.34 25.09
N GLN A 505 41.81 -0.24 24.67
CA GLN A 505 40.43 -0.24 24.18
C GLN A 505 40.32 -0.94 22.82
N GLY A 506 41.29 -0.73 21.93
CA GLY A 506 41.40 -1.45 20.65
C GLY A 506 41.45 -2.96 20.86
N ASN A 507 42.25 -3.44 21.82
CA ASN A 507 42.33 -4.87 22.16
C ASN A 507 41.00 -5.41 22.69
N GLN A 508 40.32 -4.69 23.59
CA GLN A 508 39.02 -5.12 24.11
C GLN A 508 37.99 -5.35 22.99
N PHE A 509 37.85 -4.41 22.07
CA PHE A 509 36.92 -4.56 20.96
C PHE A 509 37.37 -5.64 19.96
N LEU A 510 38.68 -5.76 19.69
CA LEU A 510 39.21 -6.80 18.80
C LEU A 510 38.96 -8.20 19.38
N MET A 511 39.12 -8.39 20.68
CA MET A 511 38.86 -9.68 21.33
C MET A 511 37.38 -10.05 21.28
N GLN A 512 36.47 -9.10 21.52
CA GLN A 512 35.02 -9.35 21.34
C GLN A 512 34.68 -9.75 19.90
N TYR A 513 35.32 -9.10 18.92
CA TYR A 513 35.16 -9.46 17.51
C TYR A 513 35.70 -10.86 17.19
N LEU A 514 36.87 -11.23 17.72
CA LEU A 514 37.46 -12.57 17.58
C LEU A 514 36.58 -13.66 18.19
N GLU A 515 36.06 -13.45 19.40
CA GLU A 515 35.12 -14.38 20.06
C GLU A 515 33.86 -14.58 19.22
N TRP A 516 33.36 -13.52 18.58
CA TRP A 516 32.25 -13.64 17.66
C TRP A 516 32.63 -14.37 16.36
N LEU A 517 33.78 -14.09 15.75
CA LEU A 517 34.23 -14.79 14.55
C LEU A 517 34.36 -16.30 14.80
N GLU A 518 34.90 -16.69 15.96
CA GLU A 518 34.99 -18.09 16.39
C GLU A 518 33.59 -18.72 16.48
N ARG A 519 32.66 -18.11 17.23
CA ARG A 519 31.27 -18.57 17.35
C ARG A 519 30.51 -18.60 16.01
N ALA A 520 30.73 -17.61 15.15
CA ALA A 520 30.05 -17.50 13.87
C ALA A 520 30.60 -18.52 12.85
N SER A 521 31.85 -18.97 13.03
CA SER A 521 32.48 -20.01 12.19
C SER A 521 32.13 -21.44 12.61
N SER A 522 31.71 -21.67 13.86
CA SER A 522 31.40 -22.99 14.37
C SER A 522 30.07 -23.53 13.82
N ASP A 523 30.01 -24.84 13.57
CA ASP A 523 28.76 -25.57 13.36
C ASP A 523 28.26 -25.99 14.74
N ASP A 524 27.70 -25.07 15.52
CA ASP A 524 27.08 -25.38 16.82
C ASP A 524 25.77 -26.17 16.60
N LYS A 525 25.87 -27.34 15.97
CA LYS A 525 25.00 -28.48 16.26
C LYS A 525 25.33 -28.91 17.68
N SER A 526 24.81 -28.20 18.66
CA SER A 526 24.85 -28.68 20.04
C SER A 526 24.26 -30.10 20.05
N ASN A 527 25.10 -31.12 20.24
CA ASN A 527 24.72 -32.49 20.56
C ASN A 527 24.14 -32.54 22.00
N SER A 528 23.22 -31.62 22.32
CA SER A 528 22.52 -31.60 23.58
C SER A 528 21.29 -32.47 23.44
N PHE A 529 21.10 -33.39 24.38
CA PHE A 529 20.00 -34.35 24.45
C PHE A 529 18.60 -33.70 24.28
N PHE A 530 18.46 -32.40 24.54
CA PHE A 530 17.23 -31.63 24.34
C PHE A 530 16.88 -31.28 22.87
N SER A 531 17.81 -31.41 21.92
CA SER A 531 17.51 -31.18 20.48
C SER A 531 16.60 -32.25 19.87
N LEU A 532 16.34 -33.36 20.58
CA LEU A 532 15.42 -34.44 20.21
C LEU A 532 13.95 -34.13 20.54
N ILE A 533 13.66 -33.10 21.35
CA ILE A 533 12.29 -32.76 21.81
C ILE A 533 11.72 -31.53 21.04
N GLY A 534 12.28 -31.16 19.88
CA GLY A 534 11.64 -30.22 18.96
C GLY A 534 11.68 -28.73 19.34
N PHE A 535 12.27 -28.35 20.47
CA PHE A 535 12.44 -26.93 20.84
C PHE A 535 13.71 -26.34 20.20
N SER A 536 13.50 -25.57 19.12
CA SER A 536 14.42 -24.70 18.37
C SER A 536 15.86 -25.21 18.14
N LYS A 537 16.12 -25.84 16.99
CA LYS A 537 17.48 -25.95 16.45
C LYS A 537 18.03 -24.54 16.18
N LYS A 538 19.15 -24.15 16.80
CA LYS A 538 19.89 -22.96 16.40
C LYS A 538 20.30 -23.15 14.94
N GLN A 539 19.86 -22.26 14.06
CA GLN A 539 20.26 -22.28 12.65
C GLN A 539 21.66 -21.64 12.54
N PRO A 540 22.67 -22.33 12.00
CA PRO A 540 23.98 -21.75 11.75
C PRO A 540 23.95 -20.79 10.55
N TYR A 541 24.98 -19.95 10.43
CA TYR A 541 25.23 -19.15 9.21
C TYR A 541 25.48 -20.04 7.99
N SER A 542 25.36 -19.48 6.78
CA SER A 542 25.65 -20.23 5.56
C SER A 542 27.09 -20.74 5.55
N ILE A 543 27.35 -21.77 4.73
CA ILE A 543 28.70 -22.32 4.59
C ILE A 543 29.70 -21.28 4.06
N ARG A 544 29.26 -20.31 3.26
CA ARG A 544 30.08 -19.19 2.77
C ARG A 544 30.46 -18.25 3.92
N MET A 545 29.46 -17.80 4.68
CA MET A 545 29.67 -16.91 5.82
C MET A 545 30.55 -17.56 6.89
N ARG A 546 30.31 -18.85 7.22
CA ARG A 546 31.16 -19.61 8.15
C ARG A 546 32.61 -19.72 7.67
N TYR A 547 32.83 -19.95 6.38
CA TYR A 547 34.16 -19.98 5.79
C TYR A 547 34.88 -18.64 5.95
N ILE A 548 34.20 -17.52 5.62
CA ILE A 548 34.76 -16.18 5.79
C ILE A 548 35.11 -15.91 7.26
N CYS A 549 34.18 -16.18 8.18
CA CYS A 549 34.42 -15.99 9.61
C CYS A 549 35.59 -16.84 10.11
N TYR A 550 35.72 -18.09 9.68
CA TYR A 550 36.84 -18.95 10.08
C TYR A 550 38.17 -18.41 9.53
N LEU A 551 38.21 -18.04 8.25
CA LEU A 551 39.40 -17.51 7.61
C LEU A 551 39.85 -16.20 8.28
N MET A 552 38.92 -15.29 8.55
CA MET A 552 39.21 -14.04 9.26
C MET A 552 39.65 -14.29 10.70
N ASN A 553 39.04 -15.25 11.41
CA ASN A 553 39.46 -15.62 12.76
C ASN A 553 40.93 -16.07 12.77
N LEU A 554 41.31 -16.95 11.84
CA LEU A 554 42.69 -17.43 11.71
C LEU A 554 43.65 -16.28 11.40
N TYR A 555 43.30 -15.41 10.45
CA TYR A 555 44.18 -14.32 10.04
C TYR A 555 44.38 -13.30 11.17
N VAL A 556 43.30 -12.85 11.80
CA VAL A 556 43.34 -11.85 12.88
C VAL A 556 44.04 -12.44 14.11
N SER A 557 43.73 -13.69 14.48
CA SER A 557 44.45 -14.41 15.54
C SER A 557 45.94 -14.54 15.27
N GLN A 558 46.36 -14.70 14.02
CA GLN A 558 47.79 -14.75 13.69
C GLN A 558 48.52 -13.44 13.98
N GLN A 559 47.79 -12.31 13.96
CA GLN A 559 48.37 -11.00 14.24
C GLN A 559 48.40 -10.67 15.74
N THR A 560 47.71 -11.41 16.60
CA THR A 560 47.71 -11.14 18.03
C THR A 560 49.01 -11.61 18.68
N ILE A 561 49.59 -10.76 19.53
CA ILE A 561 50.86 -11.02 20.23
C ILE A 561 50.58 -11.51 21.65
N ALA A 562 49.76 -10.76 22.39
CA ALA A 562 49.24 -11.12 23.71
C ALA A 562 47.90 -10.38 23.91
N PRO A 563 47.00 -10.84 24.82
CA PRO A 563 45.68 -10.23 25.03
C PRO A 563 45.70 -8.73 25.36
N ASN A 564 46.79 -8.25 25.97
CA ASN A 564 46.95 -6.85 26.38
C ASN A 564 47.91 -6.05 25.47
N GLN A 565 48.42 -6.64 24.39
CA GLN A 565 49.33 -5.98 23.46
C GLN A 565 48.67 -5.75 22.10
N PRO A 566 48.95 -4.63 21.43
CA PRO A 566 48.38 -4.37 20.11
C PRO A 566 48.80 -5.46 19.12
N PRO A 567 47.95 -5.77 18.13
CA PRO A 567 48.28 -6.72 17.09
C PRO A 567 49.45 -6.21 16.25
N ARG A 568 50.14 -7.14 15.58
CA ARG A 568 51.25 -6.82 14.70
C ARG A 568 50.82 -5.88 13.59
N ASN A 569 51.44 -4.70 13.54
CA ASN A 569 51.10 -3.62 12.62
C ASN A 569 52.24 -3.19 11.68
N ALA A 570 53.37 -3.91 11.68
CA ALA A 570 54.51 -3.59 10.83
C ALA A 570 55.12 -4.84 10.17
N VAL A 571 55.81 -4.59 9.06
CA VAL A 571 56.59 -5.56 8.28
C VAL A 571 57.74 -6.09 9.15
N ASN A 572 58.13 -7.35 8.94
CA ASN A 572 59.24 -8.04 9.65
C ASN A 572 59.09 -8.23 11.17
N VAL A 573 57.98 -7.82 11.78
CA VAL A 573 57.71 -8.13 13.19
C VAL A 573 57.40 -9.64 13.32
N PRO A 574 57.97 -10.35 14.32
CA PRO A 574 57.82 -11.79 14.44
C PRO A 574 56.36 -12.21 14.68
N VAL A 575 55.97 -13.33 14.06
CA VAL A 575 54.67 -13.96 14.29
C VAL A 575 54.80 -14.95 15.44
N LEU A 576 54.19 -14.63 16.58
CA LEU A 576 54.20 -15.50 17.76
C LEU A 576 53.08 -16.55 17.73
N ASN A 577 52.00 -16.28 16.99
CA ASN A 577 50.81 -17.14 16.91
C ASN A 577 50.60 -17.68 15.48
N CYS A 578 51.50 -18.52 14.98
CA CYS A 578 51.43 -19.01 13.60
C CYS A 578 50.15 -19.85 13.36
N ARG A 579 49.30 -19.45 12.40
CA ARG A 579 48.06 -20.14 12.04
C ARG A 579 48.13 -20.87 10.70
N MET A 580 49.32 -21.00 10.11
CA MET A 580 49.51 -21.63 8.79
C MET A 580 49.01 -23.08 8.74
N GLN A 581 49.20 -23.87 9.81
CA GLN A 581 48.74 -25.25 9.85
C GLN A 581 47.20 -25.34 9.89
N SER A 582 46.56 -24.53 10.74
CA SER A 582 45.10 -24.42 10.79
C SER A 582 44.50 -23.92 9.48
N PHE A 583 45.20 -23.03 8.76
CA PHE A 583 44.78 -22.61 7.42
C PHE A 583 44.86 -23.75 6.39
N LYS A 584 45.90 -24.59 6.45
CA LYS A 584 45.98 -25.79 5.59
C LYS A 584 44.84 -26.78 5.89
N GLU A 585 44.50 -26.94 7.16
CA GLU A 585 43.37 -27.77 7.61
C GLU A 585 42.03 -27.20 7.12
N LEU A 586 41.85 -25.88 7.17
CA LEU A 586 40.70 -25.19 6.57
C LEU A 586 40.58 -25.50 5.07
N CYS A 587 41.68 -25.39 4.33
CA CYS A 587 41.72 -25.66 2.88
C CYS A 587 41.44 -27.14 2.54
N ALA A 588 41.88 -28.06 3.40
CA ALA A 588 41.69 -29.50 3.22
C ALA A 588 40.31 -30.00 3.68
N ASN A 589 39.52 -29.15 4.37
CA ASN A 589 38.20 -29.53 4.85
C ASN A 589 37.24 -29.73 3.67
N LYS A 590 36.67 -30.93 3.56
CA LYS A 590 35.75 -31.31 2.49
C LYS A 590 34.57 -30.34 2.33
N GLN A 591 34.10 -29.73 3.42
CA GLN A 591 33.01 -28.74 3.39
C GLN A 591 33.34 -27.49 2.56
N TYR A 592 34.61 -27.11 2.45
CA TYR A 592 35.06 -25.89 1.77
C TYR A 592 35.74 -26.13 0.43
N THR A 593 35.65 -27.36 -0.10
CA THR A 593 36.10 -27.70 -1.47
C THR A 593 35.61 -26.70 -2.54
N PRO A 594 34.36 -26.19 -2.50
CA PRO A 594 33.91 -25.19 -3.47
C PRO A 594 34.63 -23.84 -3.41
N PHE A 595 35.40 -23.56 -2.35
CA PHE A 595 36.06 -22.28 -2.10
C PHE A 595 37.58 -22.34 -2.32
N GLN A 596 38.09 -23.34 -3.03
CA GLN A 596 39.54 -23.50 -3.29
C GLN A 596 40.17 -22.28 -3.95
N ALA A 597 39.53 -21.70 -4.98
CA ALA A 597 40.02 -20.47 -5.62
C ALA A 597 40.11 -19.30 -4.61
N THR A 598 39.16 -19.21 -3.67
CA THR A 598 39.19 -18.21 -2.60
C THR A 598 40.32 -18.47 -1.60
N SER A 599 40.56 -19.74 -1.26
CA SER A 599 41.70 -20.14 -0.40
C SER A 599 43.04 -19.77 -1.03
N GLU A 600 43.20 -19.94 -2.34
CA GLU A 600 44.41 -19.54 -3.08
C GLU A 600 44.65 -18.02 -2.99
N LEU A 601 43.59 -17.20 -3.06
CA LEU A 601 43.68 -15.75 -2.86
C LEU A 601 44.13 -15.35 -1.44
N ALA A 602 43.75 -16.13 -0.44
CA ALA A 602 44.09 -15.87 0.96
C ALA A 602 45.46 -16.42 1.39
N GLN A 603 45.97 -17.43 0.69
CA GLN A 603 47.21 -18.13 1.04
C GLN A 603 48.44 -17.21 1.26
N PRO A 604 48.70 -16.15 0.46
CA PRO A 604 49.83 -15.25 0.69
C PRO A 604 49.84 -14.60 2.08
N TYR A 605 48.66 -14.31 2.65
CA TYR A 605 48.51 -13.66 3.95
C TYR A 605 48.94 -14.54 5.12
N PHE A 606 48.98 -15.86 4.93
CA PHE A 606 49.40 -16.83 5.92
C PHE A 606 50.86 -17.29 5.75
N ILE A 607 51.41 -17.24 4.53
CA ILE A 607 52.76 -17.73 4.22
C ILE A 607 53.79 -16.59 4.17
N GLN A 608 53.43 -15.44 3.61
CA GLN A 608 54.30 -14.26 3.50
C GLN A 608 54.15 -13.35 4.73
N VAL A 609 54.30 -13.95 5.91
CA VAL A 609 54.04 -13.28 7.20
C VAL A 609 54.90 -12.04 7.43
N GLN A 610 56.09 -11.99 6.83
CA GLN A 610 56.95 -10.81 6.85
C GLN A 610 56.29 -9.58 6.20
N ASN A 611 55.43 -9.79 5.20
CA ASN A 611 54.80 -8.72 4.40
C ASN A 611 53.43 -8.31 4.94
N TYR A 612 52.54 -9.28 5.18
CA TYR A 612 51.15 -9.01 5.54
C TYR A 612 50.98 -8.93 7.05
N HIS A 613 50.44 -7.83 7.57
CA HIS A 613 50.15 -7.58 8.99
C HIS A 613 48.72 -7.03 9.18
N ILE A 614 48.29 -6.74 10.41
CA ILE A 614 46.86 -6.45 10.73
C ILE A 614 46.18 -5.38 9.87
N THR A 615 46.92 -4.41 9.32
CA THR A 615 46.34 -3.38 8.43
C THR A 615 45.83 -3.94 7.10
N HIS A 616 46.30 -5.12 6.70
CA HIS A 616 45.86 -5.82 5.50
C HIS A 616 44.60 -6.67 5.73
N MET A 617 44.02 -6.63 6.94
CA MET A 617 42.78 -7.35 7.28
C MET A 617 41.63 -7.00 6.33
N ASN A 618 41.39 -5.71 6.09
CA ASN A 618 40.31 -5.26 5.20
C ASN A 618 40.59 -5.64 3.74
N GLU A 619 41.86 -5.67 3.33
CA GLU A 619 42.25 -6.08 1.98
C GLU A 619 41.96 -7.57 1.75
N LEU A 620 42.38 -8.41 2.69
CA LEU A 620 42.08 -9.85 2.67
C LEU A 620 40.56 -10.08 2.66
N PHE A 621 39.84 -9.42 3.56
CA PHE A 621 38.39 -9.53 3.66
C PHE A 621 37.71 -9.17 2.34
N ALA A 622 38.07 -8.03 1.73
CA ALA A 622 37.50 -7.60 0.46
C ALA A 622 37.77 -8.59 -0.69
N ARG A 623 39.00 -9.13 -0.78
CA ARG A 623 39.35 -10.15 -1.80
C ARG A 623 38.55 -11.43 -1.64
N VAL A 624 38.41 -11.91 -0.40
CA VAL A 624 37.67 -13.14 -0.07
C VAL A 624 36.18 -12.97 -0.33
N VAL A 625 35.58 -11.86 0.12
CA VAL A 625 34.15 -11.58 -0.07
C VAL A 625 33.80 -11.53 -1.55
N ARG A 626 34.57 -10.80 -2.37
CA ARG A 626 34.35 -10.70 -3.83
C ARG A 626 34.53 -12.01 -4.57
N SER A 627 35.31 -12.93 -4.04
CA SER A 627 35.46 -14.26 -4.64
C SER A 627 34.24 -15.16 -4.37
N LEU A 628 33.42 -14.85 -3.36
CA LEU A 628 32.32 -15.69 -2.88
C LEU A 628 30.93 -15.10 -3.16
N TYR A 629 30.85 -13.80 -3.40
CA TYR A 629 29.64 -13.02 -3.60
C TYR A 629 29.79 -12.19 -4.90
N ASN A 630 28.76 -12.20 -5.73
CA ASN A 630 28.77 -11.62 -7.09
C ASN A 630 27.91 -10.35 -7.20
N GLU A 631 27.42 -9.85 -6.07
CA GLU A 631 26.59 -8.67 -5.99
C GLU A 631 27.39 -7.43 -6.42
N LYS A 632 26.94 -6.75 -7.49
CA LYS A 632 27.65 -5.59 -8.09
C LYS A 632 27.99 -4.50 -7.08
N TYR A 633 27.13 -4.28 -6.07
CA TYR A 633 27.38 -3.28 -5.04
C TYR A 633 28.59 -3.60 -4.15
N LEU A 634 28.96 -4.87 -4.00
CA LEU A 634 30.19 -5.24 -3.28
C LEU A 634 31.44 -4.83 -4.04
N GLU A 635 31.40 -4.86 -5.37
CA GLU A 635 32.53 -4.42 -6.21
C GLU A 635 32.82 -2.94 -5.98
N GLU A 636 31.79 -2.10 -6.08
CA GLU A 636 31.88 -0.64 -5.88
C GLU A 636 32.26 -0.28 -4.44
N MET A 637 31.60 -0.89 -3.44
CA MET A 637 31.75 -0.47 -2.05
C MET A 637 33.02 -0.99 -1.38
N LEU A 638 33.53 -2.15 -1.81
CA LEU A 638 34.81 -2.69 -1.35
C LEU A 638 35.99 -2.21 -2.22
N ALA A 639 35.76 -1.51 -3.34
CA ALA A 639 36.87 -0.98 -4.17
C ALA A 639 37.63 0.12 -3.45
N ASN A 640 36.92 0.81 -2.56
CA ASN A 640 37.49 1.81 -1.65
C ASN A 640 38.09 1.19 -0.36
N ALA A 641 38.19 -0.14 -0.24
CA ALA A 641 38.75 -0.81 0.95
C ALA A 641 40.23 -0.49 1.19
N GLY A 642 40.99 -0.20 0.13
CA GLY A 642 42.42 0.16 0.20
C GLY A 642 42.74 1.63 0.45
N ARG A 643 41.74 2.53 0.44
CA ARG A 643 41.94 3.93 0.83
C ARG A 643 41.71 4.05 2.34
N SER A 644 42.77 4.38 3.08
CA SER A 644 42.64 4.85 4.46
C SER A 644 41.73 6.07 4.46
N TYR A 645 40.74 6.09 5.36
CA TYR A 645 40.08 7.34 5.77
C TYR A 645 40.99 8.09 6.73
#